data_AF-A0A928NQM9-F1
#
_entry.id   AF-A0A928NQM9-F1
#
_cell.length_a   1.000
_cell.length_b   1.000
_cell.length_c   1.000
_cell.angle_alpha   90.00
_cell.angle_beta   90.00
_cell.angle_gamma   90.00
#
_symmetry.space_group_name_H-M   'P 1'
#
loop_
_entity.id
_entity.type
_entity.pdbx_description
1 polymer ?
#
loop_
_entity_poly.entity_id
_entity_poly.type
_entity_poly.pdbx_seq_one_letter_code
_entity_poly.pdbx_strand_id
1 'polypeptide(L)'
;MKKILCLVLSILMVISSFSMVVFANDEISVIVNGKKLVMDQSPIIVEGRTLVPLRAIFEALGATVEWDDATKTASGKLGAKTVSLQINNTVAKVNGADVTLDVPAQIVNSRTLVPVRFISESLGALVGWNGDTRTVTVTLASSNDNLIFYEDFETAGVKIGDKLKDTIGTAAAFGMVPTYDSNAKEGAKSIKCTLSEGKTANLGCKLYLTSDAKNKLVDGQTYTLSAYVYFDSQVSGSGKVYIKTLNGTGAKEVVKGKAQTANKGEWTLITNTFVYEAEKYPDGLNIRIDTLEIGAGSLYYVDEVKISKGDKVAEQVTTTVTPPILLENDIFYENFETAGVKIGDKLKDTIGTAAAFGMIPTYDSNAKEGAKSIKCTLSEGKTANLGCKLYLTSDAKNKLVDGQTYTLSAYVYFDSQVSESGKVYIKTLNGTGAKEVVKGKAQTAKKGEWTLITNTFVYETEKYPDGLNIRIDTLEIGAGSFYYVDEVKISKGEGVAAATPSLKSELGDYKVLGTKVTDGHRPVPTNFETGKNFEDLLWFSEQKEYDMDKFLASLSGGEVVADDSVLFKDEFFGEFEQGKIEKIDVEGMPFSKAVRATVNDIGVNPYSFQIQLGNILTDKAKTGDILLLKVYMRTVSGGADESMNGKIQMIVEQNVSPHDKALQADVISTTDWTVNYLPFEFKNENYVRATIRLAYYEQVVDIGGYEIVNYKNQVKVEDLPEQVTNSSIAKDATWRKEAWDRIEKIRKGDFKVIVKDANGNVIPNAKVSFDMYEHEFKWGTAVSPAMLTNEKYQRALQENCNYIVLESEHKPRLYEEDPAAADNTVSLAKDLGIKAARGHCLVWDKRWNPEGLNTSTTDKFNEIINSGDKAALEAEIKRSIFATLERTKGTLTDWDVLNEGLRNDMRFLADDGHNTTEYGYSLIKKMYDWAREAGGDIDLYYNDYIMTSELITHVENMIAHGVDFDGVGLQTHNGYMGSDITTHLRLWDKIASLGKKVKITEFDVDTDDLNFQADFSRDMLIAAFSHEAVDGFVIWGMNTKEDIMYDSKFENAKPALKAWQDLIYNKWWTNESTQSNANGEATVRGFYGDYDITVTANGKSKTVSAPLYKANNNEIEIFLD
;
A
#
# COMPACT_ATOMS: atom_id res chain seq x y z
N MET A 1 -24.25 73.68 41.15
CA MET A 1 -23.87 72.24 41.07
C MET A 1 -25.00 71.33 40.60
N LYS A 2 -26.22 71.35 41.19
CA LYS A 2 -27.32 70.43 40.79
C LYS A 2 -27.81 70.57 39.34
N LYS A 3 -27.85 71.80 38.77
CA LYS A 3 -28.28 72.02 37.36
C LYS A 3 -27.24 71.57 36.33
N ILE A 4 -25.96 71.64 36.67
CA ILE A 4 -24.85 71.16 35.80
C ILE A 4 -24.77 69.64 35.87
N LEU A 5 -25.01 69.05 37.04
CA LEU A 5 -25.04 67.59 37.21
C LEU A 5 -26.22 66.95 36.45
N CYS A 6 -27.41 67.57 36.47
CA CYS A 6 -28.54 67.12 35.64
C CYS A 6 -28.25 67.28 34.14
N LEU A 7 -27.63 68.38 33.71
CA LEU A 7 -27.29 68.57 32.29
C LEU A 7 -26.25 67.54 31.81
N VAL A 8 -25.26 67.21 32.64
CA VAL A 8 -24.24 66.20 32.34
C VAL A 8 -24.85 64.78 32.35
N LEU A 9 -25.78 64.46 33.26
CA LEU A 9 -26.50 63.18 33.28
C LEU A 9 -27.47 63.04 32.09
N SER A 10 -28.14 64.11 31.67
CA SER A 10 -28.99 64.11 30.47
C SER A 10 -28.17 63.95 29.19
N ILE A 11 -26.98 64.57 29.11
CA ILE A 11 -26.07 64.40 27.96
C ILE A 11 -25.49 62.97 27.93
N LEU A 12 -25.14 62.38 29.09
CA LEU A 12 -24.67 60.99 29.16
C LEU A 12 -25.76 59.96 28.79
N MET A 13 -27.04 60.19 29.14
CA MET A 13 -28.15 59.29 28.75
C MET A 13 -28.53 59.40 27.26
N VAL A 14 -28.33 60.56 26.63
CA VAL A 14 -28.54 60.73 25.17
C VAL A 14 -27.38 60.11 24.37
N ILE A 15 -26.16 60.11 24.92
CA ILE A 15 -25.01 59.42 24.31
C ILE A 15 -25.12 57.89 24.41
N SER A 16 -25.81 57.35 25.43
CA SER A 16 -26.03 55.89 25.57
C SER A 16 -27.22 55.34 24.79
N SER A 17 -27.97 56.17 24.05
CA SER A 17 -29.11 55.75 23.21
C SER A 17 -28.85 55.84 21.71
N PHE A 18 -27.64 56.28 21.31
CA PHE A 18 -27.13 55.95 19.99
C PHE A 18 -26.53 54.55 20.03
N SER A 19 -27.36 53.54 19.76
CA SER A 19 -26.84 52.32 19.15
C SER A 19 -26.06 52.78 17.93
N MET A 20 -24.73 52.62 17.93
CA MET A 20 -24.01 52.61 16.67
C MET A 20 -24.73 51.57 15.83
N VAL A 21 -25.34 52.01 14.74
CA VAL A 21 -25.53 51.11 13.61
C VAL A 21 -24.10 50.81 13.18
N VAL A 22 -23.53 49.74 13.73
CA VAL A 22 -22.46 49.04 13.05
C VAL A 22 -23.12 48.57 11.77
N PHE A 23 -22.98 49.34 10.70
CA PHE A 23 -23.12 48.77 9.38
C PHE A 23 -22.09 47.65 9.36
N ALA A 24 -22.55 46.40 9.35
CA ALA A 24 -21.70 45.28 9.03
C ALA A 24 -21.00 45.66 7.72
N ASN A 25 -19.67 45.76 7.78
CA ASN A 25 -18.88 46.20 6.65
C ASN A 25 -19.15 45.19 5.52
N ASP A 26 -19.65 45.66 4.36
CA ASP A 26 -19.92 44.84 3.16
C ASP A 26 -18.62 44.32 2.49
N GLU A 27 -17.50 44.46 3.18
CA GLU A 27 -16.16 44.11 2.72
C GLU A 27 -15.98 42.61 2.62
N ILE A 28 -15.47 42.20 1.45
CA ILE A 28 -15.16 40.82 1.16
C ILE A 28 -13.83 40.45 1.82
N SER A 29 -13.87 39.50 2.74
CA SER A 29 -12.66 38.97 3.38
C SER A 29 -12.09 37.83 2.56
N VAL A 30 -10.76 37.69 2.49
CA VAL A 30 -10.09 36.56 1.82
C VAL A 30 -9.21 35.84 2.85
N ILE A 31 -9.31 34.52 2.94
CA ILE A 31 -8.50 33.66 3.80
C ILE A 31 -7.75 32.67 2.89
N VAL A 32 -6.42 32.60 2.99
CA VAL A 32 -5.60 31.66 2.23
C VAL A 32 -4.88 30.71 3.20
N ASN A 33 -5.02 29.39 3.02
CA ASN A 33 -4.44 28.36 3.89
C ASN A 33 -4.68 28.62 5.39
N GLY A 34 -5.91 28.99 5.74
CA GLY A 34 -6.33 29.29 7.12
C GLY A 34 -5.88 30.67 7.65
N LYS A 35 -5.16 31.49 6.86
CA LYS A 35 -4.70 32.84 7.26
C LYS A 35 -5.45 33.92 6.49
N LYS A 36 -5.98 34.93 7.19
CA LYS A 36 -6.64 36.08 6.53
C LYS A 36 -5.62 36.89 5.72
N LEU A 37 -5.88 37.07 4.43
CA LEU A 37 -5.03 37.80 3.49
C LEU A 37 -5.36 39.30 3.55
N VAL A 38 -4.34 40.12 3.80
CA VAL A 38 -4.44 41.58 3.77
C VAL A 38 -4.03 42.07 2.39
N MET A 39 -4.88 42.88 1.76
CA MET A 39 -4.69 43.39 0.41
C MET A 39 -4.80 44.91 0.41
N ASP A 40 -3.99 45.57 -0.40
CA ASP A 40 -4.00 47.03 -0.58
C ASP A 40 -5.15 47.52 -1.49
N GLN A 41 -5.77 46.60 -2.22
CA GLN A 41 -7.00 46.79 -2.98
C GLN A 41 -8.02 45.74 -2.57
N SER A 42 -9.17 46.19 -2.06
CA SER A 42 -10.26 45.29 -1.64
C SER A 42 -10.83 44.50 -2.82
N PRO A 43 -11.27 43.24 -2.59
CA PRO A 43 -11.97 42.47 -3.60
C PRO A 43 -13.28 43.14 -4.01
N ILE A 44 -13.68 42.92 -5.25
CA ILE A 44 -14.94 43.44 -5.80
C ILE A 44 -15.76 42.31 -6.40
N ILE A 45 -17.08 42.48 -6.49
CA ILE A 45 -17.94 41.57 -7.24
C ILE A 45 -18.31 42.23 -8.56
N VAL A 46 -18.01 41.56 -9.67
CA VAL A 46 -18.40 41.97 -11.02
C VAL A 46 -19.14 40.80 -11.66
N GLU A 47 -20.37 41.04 -12.11
CA GLU A 47 -21.23 40.03 -12.75
C GLU A 47 -21.36 38.72 -11.93
N GLY A 48 -21.40 38.85 -10.60
CA GLY A 48 -21.52 37.70 -9.70
C GLY A 48 -20.24 36.88 -9.52
N ARG A 49 -19.08 37.43 -9.92
CA ARG A 49 -17.76 36.85 -9.65
C ARG A 49 -16.95 37.77 -8.75
N THR A 50 -16.32 37.20 -7.72
CA THR A 50 -15.40 37.93 -6.86
C THR A 50 -14.05 38.04 -7.55
N LEU A 51 -13.59 39.26 -7.78
CA LEU A 51 -12.28 39.55 -8.33
C LEU A 51 -11.36 40.05 -7.21
N VAL A 52 -10.14 39.53 -7.20
CA VAL A 52 -9.10 39.86 -6.22
C VAL A 52 -7.84 40.36 -6.92
N PRO A 53 -6.97 41.13 -6.25
CA PRO A 53 -5.68 41.51 -6.81
C PRO A 53 -4.83 40.27 -7.14
N LEU A 54 -4.47 40.10 -8.41
CA LEU A 54 -3.77 38.92 -8.92
C LEU A 54 -2.46 38.64 -8.16
N ARG A 55 -1.67 39.68 -7.88
CA ARG A 55 -0.38 39.49 -7.21
C ARG A 55 -0.53 38.98 -5.78
N ALA A 56 -1.46 39.56 -5.02
CA ALA A 56 -1.64 39.22 -3.60
C ALA A 56 -2.06 37.75 -3.40
N ILE A 57 -2.92 37.23 -4.27
CA ILE A 57 -3.39 35.85 -4.19
C ILE A 57 -2.36 34.85 -4.74
N PHE A 58 -1.63 35.17 -5.81
CA PHE A 58 -0.56 34.30 -6.32
C PHE A 58 0.58 34.19 -5.30
N GLU A 59 1.04 35.31 -4.74
CA GLU A 59 2.10 35.30 -3.72
C GLU A 59 1.66 34.57 -2.44
N ALA A 60 0.41 34.73 -2.00
CA ALA A 60 -0.14 34.00 -0.86
C ALA A 60 -0.23 32.49 -1.08
N LEU A 61 -0.30 32.06 -2.35
CA LEU A 61 -0.26 30.65 -2.77
C LEU A 61 1.15 30.16 -3.11
N GLY A 62 2.18 31.00 -2.95
CA GLY A 62 3.58 30.66 -3.26
C GLY A 62 3.95 30.71 -4.74
N ALA A 63 3.10 31.30 -5.59
CA ALA A 63 3.33 31.42 -7.03
C ALA A 63 4.13 32.69 -7.38
N THR A 64 5.00 32.60 -8.40
CA THR A 64 5.67 33.77 -8.99
C THR A 64 4.73 34.52 -9.94
N VAL A 65 4.91 35.83 -10.11
CA VAL A 65 4.03 36.68 -10.92
C VAL A 65 4.84 37.58 -11.85
N GLU A 66 4.47 37.60 -13.12
CA GLU A 66 5.08 38.44 -14.16
C GLU A 66 4.01 39.29 -14.89
N TRP A 67 4.44 40.44 -15.40
CA TRP A 67 3.58 41.37 -16.15
C TRP A 67 4.28 41.79 -17.45
N ASP A 68 3.63 41.53 -18.57
CA ASP A 68 4.01 42.04 -19.88
C ASP A 68 3.18 43.30 -20.20
N ASP A 69 3.84 44.45 -20.23
CA ASP A 69 3.19 45.73 -20.48
C ASP A 69 2.79 45.95 -21.94
N ALA A 70 3.48 45.32 -22.89
CA ALA A 70 3.23 45.49 -24.32
C ALA A 70 1.94 44.77 -24.73
N THR A 71 1.73 43.55 -24.22
CA THR A 71 0.52 42.77 -24.48
C THR A 71 -0.56 42.97 -23.43
N LYS A 72 -0.26 43.64 -22.31
CA LYS A 72 -1.13 43.75 -21.13
C LYS A 72 -1.52 42.37 -20.59
N THR A 73 -0.52 41.50 -20.44
CA THR A 73 -0.69 40.11 -19.98
C THR A 73 -0.10 39.94 -18.59
N ALA A 74 -0.88 39.42 -17.66
CA ALA A 74 -0.41 38.96 -16.36
C ALA A 74 -0.21 37.45 -16.39
N SER A 75 0.93 36.98 -15.89
CA SER A 75 1.27 35.55 -15.82
C SER A 75 1.68 35.18 -14.40
N GLY A 76 1.47 33.92 -14.03
CA GLY A 76 2.09 33.39 -12.82
C GLY A 76 2.27 31.88 -12.83
N LYS A 77 3.23 31.42 -12.01
CA LYS A 77 3.74 30.04 -12.03
C LYS A 77 3.90 29.49 -10.61
N LEU A 78 3.35 28.29 -10.37
CA LEU A 78 3.47 27.52 -9.14
C LEU A 78 3.85 26.07 -9.49
N GLY A 79 5.08 25.66 -9.19
CA GLY A 79 5.63 24.38 -9.66
C GLY A 79 5.58 24.27 -11.20
N ALA A 80 4.98 23.20 -11.71
CA ALA A 80 4.76 22.99 -13.16
C ALA A 80 3.54 23.76 -13.72
N LYS A 81 2.68 24.33 -12.86
CA LYS A 81 1.45 25.00 -13.30
C LYS A 81 1.73 26.45 -13.72
N THR A 82 1.27 26.82 -14.90
CA THR A 82 1.40 28.18 -15.46
C THR A 82 0.04 28.72 -15.85
N VAL A 83 -0.21 29.99 -15.54
CA VAL A 83 -1.43 30.71 -15.93
C VAL A 83 -1.02 32.03 -16.54
N SER A 84 -1.54 32.37 -17.72
CA SER A 84 -1.37 33.68 -18.34
C SER A 84 -2.71 34.22 -18.84
N LEU A 85 -2.96 35.51 -18.64
CA LEU A 85 -4.22 36.13 -19.03
C LEU A 85 -4.00 37.57 -19.46
N GLN A 86 -4.75 37.99 -20.47
CA GLN A 86 -4.69 39.35 -21.00
C GLN A 86 -5.84 40.20 -20.45
N ILE A 87 -5.56 41.46 -20.10
CA ILE A 87 -6.60 42.37 -19.60
C ILE A 87 -7.71 42.56 -20.64
N ASN A 88 -8.97 42.54 -20.19
CA ASN A 88 -10.18 42.64 -20.99
C ASN A 88 -10.37 41.52 -22.03
N ASN A 89 -9.65 40.39 -21.88
CA ASN A 89 -9.84 39.20 -22.67
C ASN A 89 -10.48 38.10 -21.81
N THR A 90 -11.48 37.41 -22.36
CA THR A 90 -12.12 36.28 -21.70
C THR A 90 -11.38 34.97 -21.95
N VAL A 91 -10.32 34.94 -22.76
CA VAL A 91 -9.50 33.74 -22.95
C VAL A 91 -8.18 33.91 -22.20
N ALA A 92 -7.91 32.98 -21.29
CA ALA A 92 -6.65 32.80 -20.58
C ALA A 92 -5.95 31.53 -21.07
N LYS A 93 -4.66 31.37 -20.77
CA LYS A 93 -3.92 30.12 -21.00
C LYS A 93 -3.53 29.49 -19.69
N VAL A 94 -3.86 28.21 -19.51
CA VAL A 94 -3.44 27.39 -18.37
C VAL A 94 -2.61 26.24 -18.92
N ASN A 95 -1.35 26.13 -18.51
CA ASN A 95 -0.39 25.15 -19.05
C ASN A 95 -0.32 25.13 -20.58
N GLY A 96 -0.47 26.31 -21.21
CA GLY A 96 -0.45 26.48 -22.66
C GLY A 96 -1.78 26.22 -23.38
N ALA A 97 -2.79 25.65 -22.71
CA ALA A 97 -4.12 25.42 -23.28
C ALA A 97 -5.05 26.62 -23.04
N ASP A 98 -5.88 26.97 -24.04
CA ASP A 98 -6.84 28.07 -23.94
C ASP A 98 -8.02 27.70 -23.03
N VAL A 99 -8.36 28.58 -22.09
CA VAL A 99 -9.45 28.41 -21.12
C VAL A 99 -10.24 29.72 -20.99
N THR A 100 -11.57 29.61 -21.05
CA THR A 100 -12.47 30.78 -21.00
C THR A 100 -12.79 31.20 -19.57
N LEU A 101 -12.68 32.50 -19.30
CA LEU A 101 -13.07 33.20 -18.08
C LEU A 101 -14.53 33.65 -18.14
N ASP A 102 -15.26 33.47 -17.05
CA ASP A 102 -16.62 34.01 -16.89
C ASP A 102 -16.64 35.55 -16.92
N VAL A 103 -15.61 36.18 -16.35
CA VAL A 103 -15.43 37.63 -16.33
C VAL A 103 -13.97 37.92 -16.66
N PRO A 104 -13.67 38.82 -17.62
CA PRO A 104 -12.30 39.10 -17.99
C PRO A 104 -11.53 39.77 -16.84
N ALA A 105 -10.22 39.59 -16.84
CA ALA A 105 -9.34 40.34 -15.94
C ALA A 105 -9.42 41.85 -16.24
N GLN A 106 -9.41 42.68 -15.20
CA GLN A 106 -9.57 44.13 -15.34
C GLN A 106 -8.62 44.90 -14.44
N ILE A 107 -8.29 46.12 -14.82
CA ILE A 107 -7.47 47.01 -14.01
C ILE A 107 -8.39 47.95 -13.23
N VAL A 108 -8.34 47.88 -11.90
CA VAL A 108 -9.06 48.77 -10.99
C VAL A 108 -8.05 49.40 -10.04
N ASN A 109 -8.06 50.73 -9.92
CA ASN A 109 -7.12 51.48 -9.06
C ASN A 109 -5.64 51.10 -9.27
N SER A 110 -5.22 50.88 -10.53
CA SER A 110 -3.86 50.44 -10.87
C SER A 110 -3.46 49.08 -10.29
N ARG A 111 -4.43 48.20 -10.03
CA ARG A 111 -4.23 46.79 -9.70
C ARG A 111 -4.94 45.93 -10.73
N THR A 112 -4.29 44.84 -11.14
CA THR A 112 -4.90 43.81 -11.98
C THR A 112 -5.76 42.92 -11.09
N LEU A 113 -7.06 42.96 -11.31
CA LEU A 113 -8.05 42.16 -10.60
C LEU A 113 -8.51 41.01 -11.49
N VAL A 114 -8.58 39.82 -10.90
CA VAL A 114 -8.86 38.56 -11.60
C VAL A 114 -9.86 37.72 -10.83
N PRO A 115 -10.69 36.90 -11.52
CA PRO A 115 -11.65 36.03 -10.84
C PRO A 115 -10.93 35.05 -9.90
N VAL A 116 -11.16 35.19 -8.59
CA VAL A 116 -10.38 34.47 -7.56
C VAL A 116 -10.48 32.96 -7.69
N ARG A 117 -11.63 32.45 -8.13
CA ARG A 117 -11.87 31.03 -8.35
C ARG A 117 -10.97 30.49 -9.47
N PHE A 118 -11.09 31.08 -10.66
CA PHE A 118 -10.36 30.65 -11.84
C PHE A 118 -8.86 30.57 -11.60
N ILE A 119 -8.27 31.64 -11.08
CA ILE A 119 -6.82 31.72 -10.90
C ILE A 119 -6.31 30.79 -9.79
N SER A 120 -7.05 30.63 -8.69
CA SER A 120 -6.61 29.76 -7.59
C SER A 120 -6.78 28.28 -7.95
N GLU A 121 -7.87 27.90 -8.61
CA GLU A 121 -8.10 26.53 -9.11
C GLU A 121 -7.09 26.14 -10.19
N SER A 122 -6.75 27.06 -11.09
CA SER A 122 -5.74 26.83 -12.12
C SER A 122 -4.34 26.57 -11.53
N LEU A 123 -4.08 27.04 -10.31
CA LEU A 123 -2.86 26.76 -9.55
C LEU A 123 -3.00 25.54 -8.61
N GLY A 124 -4.17 24.89 -8.55
CA GLY A 124 -4.42 23.72 -7.72
C GLY A 124 -4.90 24.01 -6.30
N ALA A 125 -5.43 25.21 -6.04
CA ALA A 125 -6.06 25.55 -4.78
C ALA A 125 -7.59 25.47 -4.89
N LEU A 126 -8.24 25.06 -3.80
CA LEU A 126 -9.70 25.06 -3.67
C LEU A 126 -10.19 26.45 -3.26
N VAL A 127 -11.36 26.89 -3.76
CA VAL A 127 -11.93 28.21 -3.45
C VAL A 127 -13.38 28.11 -2.95
N GLY A 128 -13.58 28.36 -1.67
CA GLY A 128 -14.88 28.50 -1.02
C GLY A 128 -15.38 29.94 -0.95
N TRP A 129 -16.70 30.12 -0.90
CA TRP A 129 -17.36 31.39 -0.64
C TRP A 129 -18.40 31.22 0.46
N ASN A 130 -18.25 31.97 1.56
CA ASN A 130 -19.24 32.04 2.61
C ASN A 130 -20.07 33.32 2.43
N GLY A 131 -21.34 33.16 2.03
CA GLY A 131 -22.26 34.28 1.75
C GLY A 131 -22.65 35.08 2.99
N ASP A 132 -22.83 34.41 4.14
CA ASP A 132 -23.24 35.04 5.40
C ASP A 132 -22.15 35.95 5.97
N THR A 133 -20.89 35.58 5.79
CA THR A 133 -19.72 36.32 6.28
C THR A 133 -18.95 37.03 5.16
N ARG A 134 -19.45 36.97 3.91
CA ARG A 134 -18.82 37.51 2.70
C ARG A 134 -17.33 37.18 2.60
N THR A 135 -16.97 35.92 2.89
CA THR A 135 -15.57 35.48 2.97
C THR A 135 -15.23 34.50 1.86
N VAL A 136 -14.18 34.79 1.09
CA VAL A 136 -13.53 33.84 0.18
C VAL A 136 -12.49 33.06 0.97
N THR A 137 -12.51 31.73 0.91
CA THR A 137 -11.47 30.87 1.48
C THR A 137 -10.74 30.16 0.35
N VAL A 138 -9.41 30.22 0.33
CA VAL A 138 -8.55 29.58 -0.67
C VAL A 138 -7.58 28.65 0.04
N THR A 139 -7.47 27.39 -0.39
CA THR A 139 -6.59 26.42 0.27
C THR A 139 -5.81 25.60 -0.76
N LEU A 140 -4.48 25.60 -0.69
CA LEU A 140 -3.62 24.74 -1.49
C LEU A 140 -3.82 23.28 -1.08
N ALA A 141 -4.02 22.41 -2.06
CA ALA A 141 -3.95 20.98 -1.83
C ALA A 141 -2.47 20.56 -1.70
N SER A 142 -2.01 20.26 -0.48
CA SER A 142 -0.72 19.59 -0.26
C SER A 142 -0.83 18.10 -0.61
N SER A 143 0.22 17.55 -1.21
CA SER A 143 0.29 16.20 -1.79
C SER A 143 0.29 15.04 -0.78
N ASN A 144 -0.27 15.22 0.42
CA ASN A 144 -0.49 14.14 1.40
C ASN A 144 -1.85 14.20 2.12
N ASP A 145 -2.82 14.94 1.58
CA ASP A 145 -4.20 14.92 2.07
C ASP A 145 -5.16 14.53 0.93
N ASN A 146 -5.74 13.33 1.00
CA ASN A 146 -6.94 12.96 0.24
C ASN A 146 -8.14 13.76 0.77
N LEU A 147 -8.15 15.06 0.52
CA LEU A 147 -9.30 15.95 0.72
C LEU A 147 -10.07 16.09 -0.59
N ILE A 148 -11.02 15.18 -0.80
CA ILE A 148 -12.15 15.43 -1.69
C ILE A 148 -13.21 16.19 -0.87
N PHE A 149 -13.39 17.48 -1.12
CA PHE A 149 -14.61 18.20 -0.71
C PHE A 149 -15.45 18.52 -1.95
N TYR A 150 -16.61 17.87 -2.02
CA TYR A 150 -17.74 18.27 -2.84
C TYR A 150 -18.46 19.45 -2.17
N GLU A 151 -18.61 20.59 -2.84
CA GLU A 151 -19.61 21.59 -2.47
C GLU A 151 -20.40 22.02 -3.72
N ASP A 152 -21.54 21.36 -3.92
CA ASP A 152 -22.77 22.05 -4.26
C ASP A 152 -23.78 21.71 -3.14
N PHE A 153 -24.79 22.57 -2.94
CA PHE A 153 -25.96 22.39 -2.06
C PHE A 153 -25.93 23.06 -0.66
N GLU A 154 -25.70 24.37 -0.61
CA GLU A 154 -26.41 25.22 0.35
C GLU A 154 -27.67 25.81 -0.30
N THR A 155 -28.80 25.10 -0.17
CA THR A 155 -30.13 25.69 -0.04
C THR A 155 -31.08 24.61 0.49
N ALA A 156 -31.81 24.93 1.56
CA ALA A 156 -32.82 24.11 2.26
C ALA A 156 -32.37 23.22 3.44
N GLY A 157 -31.70 23.81 4.44
CA GLY A 157 -32.11 23.66 5.85
C GLY A 157 -31.88 22.33 6.60
N VAL A 158 -30.82 21.57 6.30
CA VAL A 158 -30.52 20.26 6.90
C VAL A 158 -28.98 20.05 7.06
N LYS A 159 -28.40 20.19 8.28
CA LYS A 159 -26.97 19.88 8.65
C LYS A 159 -26.69 18.49 9.26
N ILE A 160 -25.98 17.59 8.58
CA ILE A 160 -25.56 16.28 9.13
C ILE A 160 -24.63 16.52 10.32
N GLY A 161 -25.00 16.03 11.51
CA GLY A 161 -24.27 16.31 12.75
C GLY A 161 -22.99 15.48 12.92
N ASP A 162 -22.04 16.04 13.68
CA ASP A 162 -20.66 15.57 13.95
C ASP A 162 -20.50 14.17 14.59
N LYS A 163 -21.55 13.35 14.61
CA LYS A 163 -21.56 12.02 15.26
C LYS A 163 -22.04 10.89 14.34
N LEU A 164 -21.75 10.98 13.05
CA LEU A 164 -21.82 9.81 12.15
C LEU A 164 -20.53 8.98 12.14
N LYS A 165 -19.56 9.28 13.01
CA LYS A 165 -18.39 8.42 13.28
C LYS A 165 -18.77 7.02 13.78
N ASP A 166 -19.96 6.85 14.36
CA ASP A 166 -20.29 5.63 15.12
C ASP A 166 -21.37 4.72 14.49
N THR A 167 -21.86 4.96 13.26
CA THR A 167 -23.05 4.19 12.78
C THR A 167 -23.05 3.79 11.30
N ILE A 168 -21.88 3.62 10.69
CA ILE A 168 -21.71 2.90 9.41
C ILE A 168 -21.25 1.45 9.64
N GLY A 169 -20.88 1.06 10.87
CA GLY A 169 -20.52 -0.32 11.22
C GLY A 169 -21.67 -1.34 11.25
N THR A 170 -22.93 -0.96 11.02
CA THR A 170 -24.10 -1.87 11.15
C THR A 170 -24.87 -2.15 9.87
N ALA A 171 -24.61 -1.46 8.75
CA ALA A 171 -25.28 -1.77 7.46
C ALA A 171 -24.52 -2.83 6.64
N ALA A 172 -23.19 -2.89 6.76
CA ALA A 172 -22.35 -3.92 6.14
C ALA A 172 -22.62 -5.33 6.73
N ALA A 173 -23.22 -5.43 7.91
CA ALA A 173 -23.58 -6.70 8.54
C ALA A 173 -24.78 -7.42 7.89
N PHE A 174 -25.48 -6.81 6.92
CA PHE A 174 -26.73 -7.37 6.34
C PHE A 174 -26.75 -7.49 4.80
N GLY A 175 -25.64 -7.26 4.11
CA GLY A 175 -25.48 -7.65 2.69
C GLY A 175 -26.17 -6.77 1.63
N MET A 176 -26.29 -5.46 1.86
CA MET A 176 -26.59 -4.47 0.81
C MET A 176 -25.64 -3.27 0.93
N VAL A 177 -25.18 -2.74 -0.21
CA VAL A 177 -24.34 -1.53 -0.28
C VAL A 177 -25.17 -0.40 -0.90
N PRO A 178 -25.53 0.66 -0.17
CA PRO A 178 -26.12 1.84 -0.78
C PRO A 178 -25.07 2.51 -1.66
N THR A 179 -25.36 2.63 -2.96
CA THR A 179 -24.46 3.27 -3.93
C THR A 179 -25.16 4.43 -4.63
N TYR A 180 -24.39 5.38 -5.15
CA TYR A 180 -24.94 6.41 -6.02
C TYR A 180 -25.13 5.76 -7.36
N ASP A 181 -26.11 6.23 -8.09
CA ASP A 181 -26.09 6.05 -9.53
C ASP A 181 -26.26 7.42 -10.19
N SER A 182 -25.14 8.00 -10.64
CA SER A 182 -25.15 9.26 -11.39
C SER A 182 -25.80 9.12 -12.77
N ASN A 183 -26.07 7.88 -13.21
CA ASN A 183 -26.71 7.53 -14.47
C ASN A 183 -28.15 6.97 -14.28
N ALA A 184 -28.77 7.19 -13.11
CA ALA A 184 -30.16 6.80 -12.89
C ALA A 184 -31.08 7.45 -13.96
N LYS A 185 -32.06 6.67 -14.45
CA LYS A 185 -32.95 7.07 -15.55
C LYS A 185 -33.51 8.48 -15.39
N GLU A 186 -33.69 9.14 -16.52
CA GLU A 186 -34.19 10.52 -16.72
C GLU A 186 -35.21 10.94 -15.64
N GLY A 187 -34.75 11.81 -14.72
CA GLY A 187 -35.61 12.47 -13.72
C GLY A 187 -35.34 12.20 -12.24
N ALA A 188 -34.32 11.41 -11.84
CA ALA A 188 -34.06 11.13 -10.42
C ALA A 188 -32.60 11.34 -9.99
N LYS A 189 -32.39 11.93 -8.80
CA LYS A 189 -31.10 11.95 -8.08
C LYS A 189 -31.25 11.06 -6.84
N SER A 190 -31.10 9.73 -6.99
CA SER A 190 -31.59 8.76 -5.98
C SER A 190 -30.53 7.76 -5.47
N ILE A 191 -30.75 7.23 -4.25
CA ILE A 191 -29.95 6.15 -3.62
C ILE A 191 -30.32 4.81 -4.25
N LYS A 192 -29.34 4.07 -4.78
CA LYS A 192 -29.52 2.69 -5.26
C LYS A 192 -29.23 1.70 -4.13
N CYS A 193 -30.21 0.87 -3.77
CA CYS A 193 -30.04 -0.21 -2.77
C CYS A 193 -30.11 -1.58 -3.52
N THR A 194 -29.00 -2.34 -3.60
CA THR A 194 -28.88 -3.62 -4.35
C THR A 194 -28.90 -4.86 -3.44
N LEU A 195 -29.68 -5.89 -3.78
CA LEU A 195 -29.63 -7.22 -3.12
C LEU A 195 -28.67 -8.18 -3.86
N SER A 196 -27.75 -8.78 -3.11
CA SER A 196 -26.93 -9.90 -3.59
C SER A 196 -27.76 -11.18 -3.79
N GLU A 197 -27.41 -12.00 -4.78
CA GLU A 197 -28.11 -13.25 -5.08
C GLU A 197 -28.15 -14.19 -3.86
N GLY A 198 -29.31 -14.79 -3.61
CA GLY A 198 -29.49 -15.87 -2.62
C GLY A 198 -29.97 -15.48 -1.21
N LYS A 199 -30.35 -14.22 -0.92
CA LYS A 199 -30.85 -13.82 0.42
C LYS A 199 -32.30 -13.26 0.39
N THR A 200 -33.13 -13.70 1.34
CA THR A 200 -34.42 -13.09 1.69
C THR A 200 -34.35 -12.53 3.11
N ALA A 201 -34.30 -11.20 3.24
CA ALA A 201 -34.39 -10.53 4.54
C ALA A 201 -35.10 -9.18 4.39
N ASN A 202 -35.80 -8.74 5.44
CA ASN A 202 -36.39 -7.41 5.52
C ASN A 202 -35.26 -6.38 5.63
N LEU A 203 -34.84 -5.82 4.49
CA LEU A 203 -33.68 -4.94 4.39
C LEU A 203 -34.12 -3.53 3.99
N GLY A 204 -33.49 -2.52 4.57
CA GLY A 204 -33.85 -1.14 4.34
C GLY A 204 -32.78 -0.10 4.59
N CYS A 205 -32.90 1.04 3.90
CA CYS A 205 -31.92 2.12 3.87
C CYS A 205 -32.15 3.06 5.10
N LYS A 206 -31.13 3.23 5.96
CA LYS A 206 -31.21 4.02 7.22
C LYS A 206 -30.75 5.46 6.98
N LEU A 207 -31.51 6.42 7.48
CA LEU A 207 -31.33 7.86 7.27
C LEU A 207 -31.20 8.58 8.61
N TYR A 208 -30.25 9.51 8.69
CA TYR A 208 -29.96 10.28 9.90
C TYR A 208 -30.49 11.70 9.76
N LEU A 209 -31.18 12.16 10.81
CA LEU A 209 -31.64 13.55 10.85
C LEU A 209 -30.54 14.48 11.31
N THR A 210 -30.61 15.68 10.78
CA THR A 210 -29.69 16.78 11.04
C THR A 210 -29.99 17.47 12.34
N SER A 211 -28.97 18.12 12.92
CA SER A 211 -29.14 18.83 14.20
C SER A 211 -30.22 19.90 14.10
N ASP A 212 -30.30 20.61 12.97
CA ASP A 212 -31.34 21.62 12.71
C ASP A 212 -32.74 21.02 12.54
N ALA A 213 -32.88 19.86 11.88
CA ALA A 213 -34.16 19.17 11.77
C ALA A 213 -34.60 18.58 13.13
N LYS A 214 -33.65 18.06 13.92
CA LYS A 214 -33.90 17.55 15.28
C LYS A 214 -34.38 18.65 16.22
N ASN A 215 -33.79 19.84 16.14
CA ASN A 215 -34.15 20.99 16.99
C ASN A 215 -35.52 21.60 16.66
N LYS A 216 -36.13 21.24 15.53
CA LYS A 216 -37.49 21.67 15.13
C LYS A 216 -38.59 20.70 15.56
N LEU A 217 -38.24 19.52 16.10
CA LEU A 217 -39.21 18.56 16.62
C LEU A 217 -39.66 18.98 18.02
N VAL A 218 -40.97 19.02 18.23
CA VAL A 218 -41.58 19.44 19.49
C VAL A 218 -42.14 18.21 20.17
N ASP A 219 -41.80 18.03 21.45
CA ASP A 219 -42.24 16.90 22.26
C ASP A 219 -43.78 16.82 22.33
N GLY A 220 -44.31 15.61 22.19
CA GLY A 220 -45.74 15.32 22.12
C GLY A 220 -46.44 15.67 20.81
N GLN A 221 -45.73 16.15 19.77
CA GLN A 221 -46.33 16.49 18.47
C GLN A 221 -46.30 15.33 17.47
N THR A 222 -47.31 15.28 16.60
CA THR A 222 -47.44 14.27 15.54
C THR A 222 -46.82 14.74 14.23
N TYR A 223 -46.03 13.87 13.62
CA TYR A 223 -45.33 14.12 12.35
C TYR A 223 -45.60 13.00 11.34
N THR A 224 -45.63 13.36 10.06
CA THR A 224 -45.75 12.41 8.94
C THR A 224 -44.45 12.39 8.15
N LEU A 225 -43.91 11.20 7.98
CA LEU A 225 -42.74 10.90 7.17
C LEU A 225 -43.21 10.40 5.79
N SER A 226 -42.56 10.84 4.73
CA SER A 226 -42.85 10.44 3.35
C SER A 226 -41.59 10.23 2.53
N ALA A 227 -41.62 9.34 1.55
CA ALA A 227 -40.52 9.08 0.61
C ALA A 227 -41.05 8.49 -0.71
N TYR A 228 -40.44 8.79 -1.84
CA TYR A 228 -40.74 8.10 -3.11
C TYR A 228 -39.81 6.89 -3.28
N VAL A 229 -40.38 5.76 -3.71
CA VAL A 229 -39.64 4.53 -3.95
C VAL A 229 -39.91 3.99 -5.36
N TYR A 230 -38.87 3.77 -6.14
CA TYR A 230 -38.94 3.12 -7.44
C TYR A 230 -38.48 1.67 -7.30
N PHE A 231 -39.35 0.72 -7.60
CA PHE A 231 -39.03 -0.69 -7.53
C PHE A 231 -38.58 -1.21 -8.90
N ASP A 232 -37.43 -1.87 -8.96
CA ASP A 232 -36.87 -2.44 -10.19
C ASP A 232 -36.42 -3.88 -9.94
N SER A 233 -37.33 -4.83 -10.11
CA SER A 233 -37.06 -6.25 -9.87
C SER A 233 -36.96 -7.03 -11.17
N GLN A 234 -35.98 -7.93 -11.29
CA GLN A 234 -35.93 -8.88 -12.40
C GLN A 234 -36.89 -10.08 -12.22
N VAL A 235 -37.49 -10.24 -11.03
CA VAL A 235 -38.23 -11.45 -10.62
C VAL A 235 -39.70 -11.22 -10.22
N SER A 236 -40.09 -10.02 -9.76
CA SER A 236 -41.51 -9.71 -9.43
C SER A 236 -42.01 -8.40 -10.04
N GLY A 237 -43.32 -8.31 -10.29
CA GLY A 237 -43.98 -7.11 -10.84
C GLY A 237 -44.29 -6.01 -9.80
N SER A 238 -44.14 -6.30 -8.51
CA SER A 238 -44.31 -5.35 -7.41
C SER A 238 -43.59 -5.85 -6.15
N GLY A 239 -43.37 -4.96 -5.18
CA GLY A 239 -42.76 -5.25 -3.88
C GLY A 239 -43.42 -4.45 -2.76
N LYS A 240 -43.36 -4.93 -1.51
CA LYS A 240 -43.87 -4.20 -0.35
C LYS A 240 -42.76 -3.43 0.35
N VAL A 241 -43.04 -2.18 0.71
CA VAL A 241 -42.10 -1.24 1.35
C VAL A 241 -42.77 -0.53 2.52
N TYR A 242 -42.03 -0.21 3.58
CA TYR A 242 -42.52 0.60 4.70
C TYR A 242 -41.43 1.47 5.30
N ILE A 243 -41.84 2.51 6.02
CA ILE A 243 -40.93 3.43 6.72
C ILE A 243 -41.07 3.26 8.24
N LYS A 244 -39.96 3.33 8.97
CA LYS A 244 -39.93 3.26 10.45
C LYS A 244 -38.97 4.27 11.08
N THR A 245 -39.14 4.51 12.37
CA THR A 245 -38.26 5.34 13.21
C THR A 245 -37.45 4.50 14.19
N LEU A 246 -36.25 4.98 14.54
CA LEU A 246 -35.28 4.33 15.43
C LEU A 246 -34.74 5.34 16.46
N ASN A 247 -34.27 4.86 17.63
CA ASN A 247 -33.56 5.69 18.61
C ASN A 247 -32.03 5.54 18.53
N GLY A 248 -31.30 6.66 18.50
CA GLY A 248 -29.85 6.72 18.73
C GLY A 248 -28.91 6.00 17.76
N THR A 249 -27.63 5.98 18.14
CA THR A 249 -26.54 5.25 17.45
C THR A 249 -26.62 3.73 17.69
N GLY A 250 -27.35 3.27 18.71
CA GLY A 250 -27.64 1.85 19.05
C GLY A 250 -28.97 1.26 18.52
N ALA A 251 -29.58 1.86 17.49
CA ALA A 251 -30.62 1.37 16.58
C ALA A 251 -31.67 0.33 17.08
N LYS A 252 -32.55 0.70 18.03
CA LYS A 252 -33.81 -0.05 18.27
C LYS A 252 -35.00 0.60 17.56
N GLU A 253 -35.91 -0.23 17.04
CA GLU A 253 -37.15 0.21 16.38
C GLU A 253 -38.11 0.84 17.40
N VAL A 254 -38.61 2.04 17.09
CA VAL A 254 -39.53 2.79 17.96
C VAL A 254 -40.94 2.83 17.37
N VAL A 255 -41.10 3.27 16.12
CA VAL A 255 -42.40 3.25 15.42
C VAL A 255 -42.22 2.68 14.01
N LYS A 256 -42.94 1.59 13.71
CA LYS A 256 -42.96 0.94 12.40
C LYS A 256 -44.21 1.30 11.60
N GLY A 257 -44.02 1.81 10.39
CA GLY A 257 -45.11 2.10 9.47
C GLY A 257 -45.70 0.87 8.79
N LYS A 258 -46.87 1.04 8.17
CA LYS A 258 -47.53 -0.01 7.41
C LYS A 258 -46.83 -0.24 6.07
N ALA A 259 -46.77 -1.51 5.66
CA ALA A 259 -46.33 -1.90 4.34
C ALA A 259 -47.27 -1.35 3.26
N GLN A 260 -46.67 -0.74 2.24
CA GLN A 260 -47.29 -0.15 1.05
C GLN A 260 -46.69 -0.84 -0.18
N THR A 261 -47.51 -1.06 -1.22
CA THR A 261 -47.07 -1.77 -2.43
C THR A 261 -46.45 -0.78 -3.41
N ALA A 262 -45.21 -1.02 -3.83
CA ALA A 262 -44.54 -0.32 -4.93
C ALA A 262 -44.50 -1.21 -6.17
N ASN A 263 -44.99 -0.70 -7.30
CA ASN A 263 -45.00 -1.45 -8.56
C ASN A 263 -43.66 -1.35 -9.28
N LYS A 264 -43.31 -2.40 -10.03
CA LYS A 264 -42.10 -2.40 -10.85
C LYS A 264 -42.20 -1.30 -11.91
N GLY A 265 -41.16 -0.47 -12.00
CA GLY A 265 -41.05 0.55 -13.03
C GLY A 265 -41.75 1.87 -12.71
N GLU A 266 -42.32 2.03 -11.49
CA GLU A 266 -43.08 3.22 -11.09
C GLU A 266 -42.56 3.80 -9.76
N TRP A 267 -42.54 5.14 -9.66
CA TRP A 267 -42.28 5.83 -8.40
C TRP A 267 -43.53 5.80 -7.51
N THR A 268 -43.39 5.23 -6.32
CA THR A 268 -44.47 5.08 -5.35
C THR A 268 -44.18 5.89 -4.09
N LEU A 269 -45.06 6.83 -3.75
CA LEU A 269 -44.97 7.59 -2.49
C LEU A 269 -45.39 6.69 -1.33
N ILE A 270 -44.50 6.51 -0.36
CA ILE A 270 -44.77 5.82 0.89
C ILE A 270 -44.76 6.79 2.06
N THR A 271 -45.61 6.54 3.06
CA THR A 271 -45.71 7.40 4.25
C THR A 271 -45.80 6.63 5.58
N ASN A 272 -45.40 7.27 6.68
CA ASN A 272 -45.61 6.78 8.05
C ASN A 272 -45.79 7.95 9.03
N THR A 273 -46.71 7.86 9.97
CA THR A 273 -46.96 8.90 10.98
C THR A 273 -46.48 8.44 12.36
N PHE A 274 -45.82 9.32 13.11
CA PHE A 274 -45.37 9.04 14.47
C PHE A 274 -45.54 10.27 15.38
N VAL A 275 -45.71 10.03 16.67
CA VAL A 275 -45.63 11.08 17.70
C VAL A 275 -44.19 11.16 18.17
N TYR A 276 -43.62 12.36 18.17
CA TYR A 276 -42.29 12.59 18.71
C TYR A 276 -42.38 12.73 20.23
N GLU A 277 -41.89 11.73 20.94
CA GLU A 277 -41.78 11.73 22.40
C GLU A 277 -40.29 11.65 22.75
N ALA A 278 -39.73 12.73 23.29
CA ALA A 278 -38.30 12.86 23.57
C ALA A 278 -37.76 11.72 24.43
N GLU A 279 -38.57 11.21 25.38
CA GLU A 279 -38.23 10.05 26.21
C GLU A 279 -38.04 8.75 25.42
N LYS A 280 -38.71 8.59 24.27
CA LYS A 280 -38.55 7.41 23.39
C LYS A 280 -37.36 7.51 22.45
N TYR A 281 -36.83 8.73 22.28
CA TYR A 281 -35.66 9.03 21.45
C TYR A 281 -34.56 9.74 22.25
N PRO A 282 -34.12 9.17 23.40
CA PRO A 282 -33.18 9.84 24.31
C PRO A 282 -31.83 10.15 23.65
N ASP A 283 -31.46 9.35 22.64
CA ASP A 283 -30.22 9.46 21.88
C ASP A 283 -30.44 10.06 20.47
N GLY A 284 -31.62 10.61 20.20
CA GLY A 284 -32.02 11.22 18.93
C GLY A 284 -32.83 10.30 18.00
N LEU A 285 -33.56 10.91 17.06
CA LEU A 285 -34.44 10.25 16.08
C LEU A 285 -33.70 9.92 14.77
N ASN A 286 -33.82 8.67 14.32
CA ASN A 286 -33.34 8.16 13.03
C ASN A 286 -34.48 7.48 12.25
N ILE A 287 -34.32 7.35 10.92
CA ILE A 287 -35.35 6.80 10.01
C ILE A 287 -34.81 5.58 9.25
N ARG A 288 -35.67 4.63 8.87
CA ARG A 288 -35.31 3.53 7.97
C ARG A 288 -36.46 3.16 7.02
N ILE A 289 -36.17 2.90 5.74
CA ILE A 289 -37.13 2.42 4.74
C ILE A 289 -36.79 0.98 4.37
N ASP A 290 -37.63 0.02 4.78
CA ASP A 290 -37.42 -1.42 4.59
C ASP A 290 -38.34 -1.99 3.50
N THR A 291 -37.91 -3.09 2.88
CA THR A 291 -38.72 -3.93 2.00
C THR A 291 -39.22 -5.19 2.73
N LEU A 292 -40.33 -5.75 2.27
CA LEU A 292 -40.93 -7.00 2.71
C LEU A 292 -41.20 -7.86 1.47
N GLU A 293 -40.85 -9.14 1.55
CA GLU A 293 -41.25 -10.18 0.58
C GLU A 293 -40.73 -9.97 -0.87
N ILE A 294 -39.48 -9.48 -1.04
CA ILE A 294 -38.87 -9.34 -2.37
C ILE A 294 -37.86 -10.46 -2.67
N GLY A 295 -37.91 -11.00 -3.89
CA GLY A 295 -37.02 -12.09 -4.34
C GLY A 295 -35.58 -11.62 -4.57
N ALA A 296 -34.63 -12.53 -4.41
CA ALA A 296 -33.20 -12.26 -4.63
C ALA A 296 -32.95 -11.68 -6.04
N GLY A 297 -32.08 -10.68 -6.16
CA GLY A 297 -31.81 -9.96 -7.40
C GLY A 297 -32.77 -8.79 -7.70
N SER A 298 -33.63 -8.39 -6.76
CA SER A 298 -34.47 -7.18 -6.89
C SER A 298 -33.72 -5.91 -6.47
N LEU A 299 -33.93 -4.81 -7.20
CA LEU A 299 -33.37 -3.48 -6.93
C LEU A 299 -34.49 -2.50 -6.55
N TYR A 300 -34.19 -1.49 -5.73
CA TYR A 300 -35.09 -0.34 -5.58
C TYR A 300 -34.33 0.95 -5.27
N TYR A 301 -34.94 2.07 -5.61
CA TYR A 301 -34.39 3.41 -5.49
C TYR A 301 -35.27 4.25 -4.57
N VAL A 302 -34.67 5.16 -3.80
CA VAL A 302 -35.38 6.05 -2.87
C VAL A 302 -35.05 7.50 -3.17
N ASP A 303 -36.09 8.34 -3.22
CA ASP A 303 -36.00 9.79 -3.46
C ASP A 303 -36.96 10.59 -2.55
N GLU A 304 -36.72 11.90 -2.42
CA GLU A 304 -37.59 12.89 -1.79
C GLU A 304 -38.11 12.51 -0.38
N VAL A 305 -37.21 12.23 0.57
CA VAL A 305 -37.60 11.91 1.96
C VAL A 305 -37.98 13.18 2.73
N LYS A 306 -39.18 13.25 3.31
CA LYS A 306 -39.72 14.46 3.99
C LYS A 306 -40.39 14.13 5.33
N ILE A 307 -40.23 15.00 6.31
CA ILE A 307 -41.02 15.02 7.56
C ILE A 307 -41.90 16.26 7.57
N SER A 308 -43.20 16.11 7.78
CA SER A 308 -44.20 17.19 7.84
C SER A 308 -44.99 17.15 9.14
N LYS A 309 -45.53 18.31 9.57
CA LYS A 309 -46.30 18.49 10.80
C LYS A 309 -47.78 18.73 10.47
N GLY A 310 -48.65 17.75 10.74
CA GLY A 310 -50.10 17.82 10.48
C GLY A 310 -50.51 17.69 9.00
N ASP A 311 -51.82 17.61 8.74
CA ASP A 311 -52.43 17.31 7.42
C ASP A 311 -52.45 18.49 6.42
N LYS A 312 -51.67 19.56 6.64
CA LYS A 312 -51.60 20.71 5.73
C LYS A 312 -50.22 20.84 5.10
N VAL A 313 -50.18 20.59 3.79
CA VAL A 313 -49.03 20.77 2.89
C VAL A 313 -48.71 22.26 2.78
N ALA A 314 -47.75 22.78 3.56
CA ALA A 314 -47.03 24.04 3.31
C ALA A 314 -45.85 24.24 4.29
N GLU A 315 -44.77 23.50 4.06
CA GLU A 315 -43.35 23.92 4.21
C GLU A 315 -42.54 22.71 3.70
N GLN A 316 -42.13 22.76 2.42
CA GLN A 316 -41.41 21.66 1.79
C GLN A 316 -39.99 21.58 2.37
N VAL A 317 -39.70 20.50 3.10
CA VAL A 317 -38.33 20.03 3.32
C VAL A 317 -38.05 19.00 2.22
N THR A 318 -37.41 19.42 1.13
CA THR A 318 -36.98 18.54 0.02
C THR A 318 -35.53 18.13 0.26
N THR A 319 -35.24 16.83 0.26
CA THR A 319 -33.85 16.30 0.36
C THR A 319 -33.55 15.44 -0.87
N THR A 320 -32.37 15.63 -1.44
CA THR A 320 -31.87 14.94 -2.64
C THR A 320 -30.56 14.25 -2.28
N VAL A 321 -30.35 13.01 -2.71
CA VAL A 321 -29.26 12.18 -2.17
C VAL A 321 -28.14 11.93 -3.16
N THR A 322 -26.89 12.13 -2.70
CA THR A 322 -25.62 11.83 -3.37
C THR A 322 -24.67 11.22 -2.31
N PRO A 323 -23.96 10.11 -2.57
CA PRO A 323 -23.24 9.34 -1.56
C PRO A 323 -21.71 9.54 -1.58
N PRO A 324 -21.04 9.09 -0.50
CA PRO A 324 -19.58 9.01 -0.42
C PRO A 324 -19.01 7.60 -0.74
N ILE A 325 -17.78 7.62 -1.25
CA ILE A 325 -16.80 6.55 -1.39
C ILE A 325 -16.03 6.38 -0.06
N LEU A 326 -15.57 5.15 0.19
CA LEU A 326 -14.99 4.60 1.42
C LEU A 326 -13.46 4.73 1.52
N LEU A 327 -12.94 4.51 2.74
CA LEU A 327 -11.75 3.76 3.24
C LEU A 327 -11.38 4.41 4.61
N GLU A 328 -11.03 3.76 5.74
CA GLU A 328 -10.77 2.37 6.15
C GLU A 328 -10.45 2.36 7.69
N ASN A 329 -10.93 1.40 8.50
CA ASN A 329 -10.17 0.31 9.19
C ASN A 329 -11.11 -0.30 10.26
N ASP A 330 -11.19 -1.59 10.61
CA ASP A 330 -10.62 -2.87 10.18
C ASP A 330 -11.58 -3.96 10.73
N ILE A 331 -11.83 -5.03 9.96
CA ILE A 331 -11.66 -6.45 10.35
C ILE A 331 -11.64 -7.24 9.04
N PHE A 332 -10.45 -7.69 8.61
CA PHE A 332 -10.30 -8.67 7.54
C PHE A 332 -10.94 -10.01 7.93
N TYR A 333 -11.73 -10.57 7.03
CA TYR A 333 -12.00 -12.01 6.96
C TYR A 333 -11.92 -12.44 5.49
N GLU A 334 -11.35 -13.63 5.30
CA GLU A 334 -11.34 -14.52 4.11
C GLU A 334 -10.05 -14.45 3.26
N ASN A 335 -9.39 -15.55 2.85
CA ASN A 335 -9.90 -16.89 2.49
C ASN A 335 -8.91 -18.05 2.75
N PHE A 336 -9.45 -19.23 3.08
CA PHE A 336 -8.80 -20.54 2.94
C PHE A 336 -9.64 -21.39 1.99
N GLU A 337 -9.08 -21.79 0.85
CA GLU A 337 -9.65 -22.84 -0.01
C GLU A 337 -8.61 -23.91 -0.29
N THR A 338 -8.60 -24.97 0.51
CA THR A 338 -8.22 -26.34 0.09
C THR A 338 -8.46 -27.30 1.27
N ALA A 339 -9.56 -28.09 1.22
CA ALA A 339 -9.77 -29.38 1.91
C ALA A 339 -11.22 -29.63 2.39
N GLY A 340 -12.22 -29.61 1.50
CA GLY A 340 -13.39 -30.51 1.57
C GLY A 340 -14.37 -30.49 2.76
N VAL A 341 -14.14 -29.74 3.86
CA VAL A 341 -15.05 -29.59 5.01
C VAL A 341 -15.12 -28.10 5.38
N LYS A 342 -16.19 -27.41 4.95
CA LYS A 342 -16.49 -26.02 5.34
C LYS A 342 -17.10 -25.98 6.74
N ILE A 343 -16.54 -25.16 7.64
CA ILE A 343 -17.37 -24.54 8.68
C ILE A 343 -18.27 -23.54 7.95
N GLY A 344 -19.55 -23.89 7.84
CA GLY A 344 -20.67 -22.95 7.64
C GLY A 344 -20.37 -21.53 7.16
N ASP A 345 -20.52 -21.21 5.87
CA ASP A 345 -20.73 -19.82 5.35
C ASP A 345 -22.00 -19.14 5.92
N LYS A 346 -22.60 -19.72 6.97
CA LYS A 346 -23.80 -19.28 7.71
C LYS A 346 -23.62 -19.18 9.23
N LEU A 347 -22.38 -19.09 9.74
CA LEU A 347 -22.20 -18.66 11.14
C LEU A 347 -22.28 -17.13 11.32
N LYS A 348 -22.25 -16.34 10.24
CA LYS A 348 -22.62 -14.92 10.26
C LYS A 348 -24.11 -14.69 10.64
N ASP A 349 -24.99 -15.68 10.43
CA ASP A 349 -26.43 -15.59 10.75
C ASP A 349 -26.82 -16.13 12.15
N THR A 350 -25.87 -16.62 12.97
CA THR A 350 -26.20 -17.23 14.29
C THR A 350 -25.99 -16.30 15.50
N ILE A 351 -25.67 -15.02 15.30
CA ILE A 351 -25.68 -14.00 16.38
C ILE A 351 -27.00 -13.19 16.35
N GLY A 352 -28.00 -13.64 15.56
CA GLY A 352 -29.28 -12.95 15.39
C GLY A 352 -30.47 -13.47 16.20
N THR A 353 -30.39 -14.64 16.87
CA THR A 353 -31.52 -15.16 17.69
C THR A 353 -31.07 -16.00 18.90
N ALA A 354 -30.11 -15.49 19.68
CA ALA A 354 -29.82 -16.02 21.03
C ALA A 354 -30.57 -15.29 22.16
N ALA A 355 -31.57 -14.46 21.84
CA ALA A 355 -32.31 -13.68 22.84
C ALA A 355 -33.53 -14.39 23.46
N ALA A 356 -33.62 -15.72 23.38
CA ALA A 356 -34.69 -16.47 24.06
C ALA A 356 -34.23 -17.42 25.17
N PHE A 357 -32.94 -17.77 25.28
CA PHE A 357 -32.49 -18.79 26.25
C PHE A 357 -31.14 -18.54 26.94
N GLY A 358 -30.56 -17.34 26.85
CA GLY A 358 -29.58 -16.87 27.84
C GLY A 358 -28.16 -17.44 27.77
N MET A 359 -27.61 -17.70 26.58
CA MET A 359 -26.15 -17.84 26.37
C MET A 359 -25.73 -17.19 25.04
N ILE A 360 -24.51 -16.63 24.99
CA ILE A 360 -23.89 -16.02 23.80
C ILE A 360 -22.65 -16.85 23.47
N PRO A 361 -22.58 -17.55 22.32
CA PRO A 361 -21.31 -18.09 21.84
C PRO A 361 -20.41 -16.90 21.50
N THR A 362 -19.29 -16.76 22.21
CA THR A 362 -18.34 -15.67 21.99
C THR A 362 -17.07 -16.23 21.39
N TYR A 363 -16.65 -15.66 20.26
CA TYR A 363 -15.29 -15.82 19.80
C TYR A 363 -14.36 -15.17 20.83
N ASP A 364 -13.43 -15.94 21.39
CA ASP A 364 -12.47 -15.44 22.39
C ASP A 364 -11.10 -15.36 21.75
N SER A 365 -10.70 -14.16 21.32
CA SER A 365 -9.38 -13.89 20.76
C SER A 365 -8.24 -13.98 21.78
N ASN A 366 -8.57 -14.10 23.08
CA ASN A 366 -7.62 -14.17 24.20
C ASN A 366 -7.54 -15.56 24.86
N ALA A 367 -8.16 -16.60 24.27
CA ALA A 367 -7.93 -17.96 24.71
C ALA A 367 -6.42 -18.27 24.58
N LYS A 368 -5.77 -18.67 25.69
CA LYS A 368 -4.31 -18.87 25.75
C LYS A 368 -3.80 -19.72 24.57
N GLU A 369 -2.80 -19.18 23.88
CA GLU A 369 -1.98 -19.79 22.82
C GLU A 369 -2.72 -20.67 21.80
N GLY A 370 -3.11 -20.06 20.67
CA GLY A 370 -3.15 -20.75 19.38
C GLY A 370 -4.44 -21.44 18.94
N ALA A 371 -5.66 -21.01 19.32
CA ALA A 371 -6.89 -21.64 18.80
C ALA A 371 -8.01 -20.66 18.40
N LYS A 372 -8.53 -20.81 17.17
CA LYS A 372 -9.83 -20.31 16.70
C LYS A 372 -10.98 -21.21 17.22
N SER A 373 -11.19 -21.28 18.54
CA SER A 373 -12.18 -22.19 19.16
C SER A 373 -13.45 -21.46 19.66
N ILE A 374 -14.60 -22.15 19.68
CA ILE A 374 -15.88 -21.56 20.14
C ILE A 374 -15.99 -21.68 21.66
N LYS A 375 -15.89 -20.55 22.39
CA LYS A 375 -16.09 -20.50 23.85
C LYS A 375 -17.58 -20.48 24.21
N CYS A 376 -17.99 -21.40 25.06
CA CYS A 376 -19.36 -21.49 25.58
C CYS A 376 -19.39 -21.17 27.08
N THR A 377 -19.96 -20.03 27.48
CA THR A 377 -19.94 -19.54 28.87
C THR A 377 -21.33 -19.49 29.52
N LEU A 378 -21.47 -19.97 30.76
CA LEU A 378 -22.69 -19.85 31.57
C LEU A 378 -22.76 -18.49 32.29
N SER A 379 -23.90 -17.80 32.20
CA SER A 379 -24.16 -16.60 33.00
C SER A 379 -24.33 -16.94 34.48
N GLU A 380 -23.81 -16.11 35.38
CA GLU A 380 -23.96 -16.28 36.84
C GLU A 380 -25.43 -16.51 37.25
N GLY A 381 -25.65 -17.52 38.09
CA GLY A 381 -26.92 -17.73 38.80
C GLY A 381 -27.98 -18.61 38.13
N LYS A 382 -27.70 -19.34 37.04
CA LYS A 382 -28.67 -20.29 36.44
C LYS A 382 -28.11 -21.70 36.28
N THR A 383 -28.88 -22.70 36.71
CA THR A 383 -28.69 -24.13 36.42
C THR A 383 -29.62 -24.55 35.28
N ALA A 384 -29.11 -24.61 34.05
CA ALA A 384 -29.85 -25.20 32.93
C ALA A 384 -28.90 -25.91 31.96
N ASN A 385 -29.28 -27.13 31.54
CA ASN A 385 -28.60 -27.92 30.51
C ASN A 385 -28.64 -27.18 29.16
N LEU A 386 -27.57 -26.46 28.80
CA LEU A 386 -27.51 -25.68 27.57
C LEU A 386 -26.13 -25.86 26.91
N GLY A 387 -26.09 -26.29 25.64
CA GLY A 387 -24.83 -26.33 24.88
C GLY A 387 -24.89 -25.86 23.42
N CYS A 388 -23.73 -25.97 22.77
CA CYS A 388 -23.34 -25.33 21.51
C CYS A 388 -24.05 -25.94 20.29
N LYS A 389 -24.86 -25.17 19.57
CA LYS A 389 -25.58 -25.61 18.37
C LYS A 389 -24.83 -25.17 17.10
N LEU A 390 -24.60 -26.11 16.18
CA LEU A 390 -23.87 -25.95 14.93
C LEU A 390 -24.78 -26.25 13.73
N TYR A 391 -24.66 -25.44 12.67
CA TYR A 391 -25.45 -25.56 11.44
C TYR A 391 -24.56 -26.00 10.28
N LEU A 392 -25.00 -27.00 9.50
CA LEU A 392 -24.28 -27.46 8.30
C LEU A 392 -24.53 -26.53 7.10
N THR A 393 -23.52 -26.34 6.24
CA THR A 393 -23.66 -25.64 4.94
C THR A 393 -24.59 -26.38 3.99
N SER A 394 -25.13 -25.66 3.01
CA SER A 394 -25.86 -26.27 1.89
C SER A 394 -25.00 -27.30 1.14
N ASP A 395 -23.70 -27.02 0.91
CA ASP A 395 -22.78 -27.93 0.23
C ASP A 395 -22.50 -29.21 1.03
N ALA A 396 -22.35 -29.13 2.36
CA ALA A 396 -22.18 -30.30 3.21
C ALA A 396 -23.47 -31.12 3.32
N LYS A 397 -24.63 -30.46 3.33
CA LYS A 397 -25.95 -31.12 3.30
C LYS A 397 -26.15 -31.91 2.01
N ASN A 398 -25.74 -31.36 0.86
CA ASN A 398 -25.89 -32.00 -0.46
C ASN A 398 -24.99 -33.23 -0.65
N LYS A 399 -24.00 -33.45 0.23
CA LYS A 399 -23.11 -34.63 0.20
C LYS A 399 -23.62 -35.80 1.05
N LEU A 400 -24.66 -35.59 1.85
CA LEU A 400 -25.25 -36.66 2.67
C LEU A 400 -26.21 -37.51 1.84
N VAL A 401 -25.93 -38.80 1.76
CA VAL A 401 -26.77 -39.80 1.09
C VAL A 401 -27.81 -40.36 2.06
N ASP A 402 -29.06 -40.39 1.62
CA ASP A 402 -30.19 -40.96 2.36
C ASP A 402 -29.97 -42.45 2.70
N GLY A 403 -30.29 -42.85 3.93
CA GLY A 403 -30.11 -44.21 4.45
C GLY A 403 -28.67 -44.58 4.84
N GLN A 404 -27.70 -43.67 4.74
CA GLN A 404 -26.30 -43.93 5.06
C GLN A 404 -25.96 -43.61 6.53
N THR A 405 -25.13 -44.43 7.16
CA THR A 405 -24.57 -44.19 8.51
C THR A 405 -23.36 -43.26 8.48
N TYR A 406 -23.35 -42.29 9.40
CA TYR A 406 -22.27 -41.34 9.61
C TYR A 406 -21.86 -41.27 11.08
N THR A 407 -20.57 -41.08 11.34
CA THR A 407 -20.03 -40.73 12.66
C THR A 407 -19.66 -39.26 12.70
N LEU A 408 -20.22 -38.56 13.67
CA LEU A 408 -19.91 -37.20 14.07
C LEU A 408 -18.89 -37.22 15.20
N SER A 409 -17.85 -36.40 15.10
CA SER A 409 -16.84 -36.22 16.15
C SER A 409 -16.56 -34.75 16.41
N ALA A 410 -16.14 -34.41 17.64
CA ALA A 410 -15.68 -33.08 18.02
C ALA A 410 -14.72 -33.20 19.21
N TYR A 411 -13.75 -32.29 19.34
CA TYR A 411 -12.95 -32.17 20.56
C TYR A 411 -13.52 -31.10 21.49
N VAL A 412 -13.55 -31.40 22.78
CA VAL A 412 -14.04 -30.47 23.80
C VAL A 412 -12.97 -30.27 24.88
N TYR A 413 -12.59 -29.01 25.11
CA TYR A 413 -11.74 -28.61 26.23
C TYR A 413 -12.60 -28.07 27.35
N PHE A 414 -12.62 -28.76 28.47
CA PHE A 414 -13.40 -28.36 29.63
C PHE A 414 -12.58 -27.42 30.51
N ASP A 415 -13.09 -26.21 30.81
CA ASP A 415 -12.43 -25.25 31.69
C ASP A 415 -13.41 -24.75 32.75
N SER A 416 -13.29 -25.32 33.94
CA SER A 416 -14.21 -25.10 35.04
C SER A 416 -13.48 -24.57 36.26
N GLN A 417 -14.03 -23.50 36.86
CA GLN A 417 -13.51 -22.99 38.12
C GLN A 417 -13.98 -23.81 39.34
N VAL A 418 -14.94 -24.72 39.15
CA VAL A 418 -15.66 -25.38 40.26
C VAL A 418 -15.66 -26.92 40.20
N SER A 419 -15.23 -27.53 39.08
CA SER A 419 -15.17 -29.00 38.94
C SER A 419 -13.96 -29.47 38.10
N GLU A 420 -13.37 -30.60 38.49
CA GLU A 420 -12.22 -31.21 37.79
C GLU A 420 -12.62 -32.04 36.55
N SER A 421 -13.91 -32.26 36.35
CA SER A 421 -14.44 -32.89 35.14
C SER A 421 -15.90 -32.48 34.89
N GLY A 422 -16.35 -32.67 33.64
CA GLY A 422 -17.72 -32.43 33.20
C GLY A 422 -18.17 -33.52 32.22
N LYS A 423 -19.48 -33.77 32.14
CA LYS A 423 -20.05 -34.73 31.19
C LYS A 423 -20.48 -33.98 29.92
N VAL A 424 -19.99 -34.42 28.77
CA VAL A 424 -20.25 -33.80 27.44
C VAL A 424 -20.83 -34.83 26.48
N TYR A 425 -21.73 -34.43 25.58
CA TYR A 425 -22.25 -35.30 24.54
C TYR A 425 -22.61 -34.52 23.27
N ILE A 426 -22.60 -35.20 22.12
CA ILE A 426 -23.06 -34.64 20.85
C ILE A 426 -24.42 -35.22 20.47
N LYS A 427 -25.30 -34.40 19.90
CA LYS A 427 -26.60 -34.82 19.36
C LYS A 427 -26.90 -34.16 18.01
N THR A 428 -27.84 -34.74 17.28
CA THR A 428 -28.38 -34.19 16.02
C THR A 428 -29.80 -33.68 16.20
N LEU A 429 -30.15 -32.60 15.50
CA LEU A 429 -31.46 -31.95 15.52
C LEU A 429 -32.01 -31.80 14.09
N ASN A 430 -33.33 -31.71 13.93
CA ASN A 430 -33.96 -31.34 12.64
C ASN A 430 -34.33 -29.85 12.59
N GLY A 431 -33.97 -29.18 11.48
CA GLY A 431 -34.46 -27.85 11.12
C GLY A 431 -34.10 -26.67 12.05
N THR A 432 -34.62 -25.50 11.68
CA THR A 432 -34.45 -24.24 12.44
C THR A 432 -35.22 -24.25 13.77
N GLY A 433 -36.20 -25.15 13.94
CA GLY A 433 -37.04 -25.35 15.13
C GLY A 433 -36.72 -26.58 16.02
N ALA A 434 -35.45 -26.99 16.12
CA ALA A 434 -34.81 -27.71 17.24
C ALA A 434 -35.55 -28.87 17.96
N LYS A 435 -36.02 -29.92 17.27
CA LYS A 435 -36.29 -31.22 17.93
C LYS A 435 -35.08 -32.15 17.85
N GLU A 436 -34.77 -32.82 18.95
CA GLU A 436 -33.70 -33.82 19.05
C GLU A 436 -34.06 -35.08 18.26
N VAL A 437 -33.14 -35.53 17.41
CA VAL A 437 -33.34 -36.70 16.54
C VAL A 437 -32.49 -37.88 17.02
N VAL A 438 -31.19 -37.67 17.26
CA VAL A 438 -30.27 -38.70 17.79
C VAL A 438 -29.37 -38.05 18.84
N LYS A 439 -29.33 -38.62 20.04
CA LYS A 439 -28.48 -38.17 21.14
C LYS A 439 -27.34 -39.16 21.39
N GLY A 440 -26.11 -38.66 21.34
CA GLY A 440 -24.93 -39.44 21.66
C GLY A 440 -24.78 -39.73 23.15
N LYS A 441 -23.95 -40.71 23.47
CA LYS A 441 -23.62 -41.06 24.86
C LYS A 441 -22.80 -39.94 25.50
N ALA A 442 -23.07 -39.66 26.78
CA ALA A 442 -22.27 -38.73 27.57
C ALA A 442 -20.88 -39.30 27.86
N GLN A 443 -19.86 -38.52 27.53
CA GLN A 443 -18.45 -38.80 27.72
C GLN A 443 -17.90 -37.84 28.79
N THR A 444 -16.92 -38.29 29.58
CA THR A 444 -16.30 -37.43 30.61
C THR A 444 -15.19 -36.61 29.97
N ALA A 445 -15.30 -35.29 30.00
CA ALA A 445 -14.20 -34.39 29.71
C ALA A 445 -13.53 -33.95 31.01
N LYS A 446 -12.20 -34.07 31.10
CA LYS A 446 -11.44 -33.59 32.25
C LYS A 446 -11.06 -32.12 32.07
N LYS A 447 -10.99 -31.40 33.19
CA LYS A 447 -10.54 -30.02 33.19
C LYS A 447 -9.10 -29.93 32.65
N GLY A 448 -8.85 -29.00 31.74
CA GLY A 448 -7.51 -28.79 31.21
C GLY A 448 -7.09 -29.76 30.11
N GLU A 449 -7.98 -30.66 29.66
CA GLU A 449 -7.68 -31.65 28.63
C GLU A 449 -8.68 -31.58 27.47
N TRP A 450 -8.19 -31.72 26.24
CA TRP A 450 -9.04 -31.93 25.07
C TRP A 450 -9.56 -33.36 25.04
N THR A 451 -10.88 -33.49 25.01
CA THR A 451 -11.57 -34.78 24.97
C THR A 451 -12.29 -34.96 23.65
N LEU A 452 -11.94 -35.99 22.87
CA LEU A 452 -12.70 -36.37 21.67
C LEU A 452 -14.04 -36.96 22.10
N ILE A 453 -15.12 -36.36 21.62
CA ILE A 453 -16.46 -36.89 21.73
C ILE A 453 -16.98 -37.30 20.36
N THR A 454 -17.79 -38.35 20.33
CA THR A 454 -18.34 -38.91 19.09
C THR A 454 -19.79 -39.33 19.25
N ASN A 455 -20.54 -39.30 18.14
CA ASN A 455 -21.90 -39.81 18.02
C ASN A 455 -22.13 -40.36 16.61
N THR A 456 -22.78 -41.50 16.48
CA THR A 456 -23.11 -42.09 15.17
C THR A 456 -24.61 -41.96 14.92
N PHE A 457 -25.00 -41.62 13.69
CA PHE A 457 -26.39 -41.51 13.27
C PHE A 457 -26.58 -41.98 11.82
N VAL A 458 -27.79 -42.43 11.48
CA VAL A 458 -28.18 -42.70 10.09
C VAL A 458 -28.86 -41.46 9.55
N TYR A 459 -28.42 -40.97 8.39
CA TYR A 459 -29.06 -39.83 7.75
C TYR A 459 -30.28 -40.31 6.97
N GLU A 460 -31.47 -39.93 7.43
CA GLU A 460 -32.74 -40.20 6.76
C GLU A 460 -33.44 -38.86 6.50
N THR A 461 -33.70 -38.57 5.22
CA THR A 461 -34.29 -37.31 4.75
C THR A 461 -35.64 -37.06 5.42
N GLU A 462 -36.40 -38.13 5.69
CA GLU A 462 -37.66 -38.07 6.44
C GLU A 462 -37.48 -37.62 7.90
N LYS A 463 -36.37 -37.96 8.55
CA LYS A 463 -36.05 -37.51 9.92
C LYS A 463 -35.46 -36.10 9.97
N TYR A 464 -34.89 -35.63 8.86
CA TYR A 464 -34.27 -34.31 8.73
C TYR A 464 -34.86 -33.50 7.55
N PRO A 465 -36.19 -33.29 7.50
CA PRO A 465 -36.86 -32.69 6.34
C PRO A 465 -36.44 -31.23 6.09
N ASP A 466 -36.05 -30.53 7.16
CA ASP A 466 -35.57 -29.15 7.15
C ASP A 466 -34.03 -29.05 7.26
N GLY A 467 -33.34 -30.18 7.06
CA GLY A 467 -31.90 -30.32 7.17
C GLY A 467 -31.38 -30.73 8.56
N LEU A 468 -30.16 -31.29 8.56
CA LEU A 468 -29.44 -31.76 9.75
C LEU A 468 -28.72 -30.61 10.48
N ASN A 469 -28.91 -30.54 11.79
CA ASN A 469 -28.17 -29.65 12.71
C ASN A 469 -27.50 -30.45 13.82
N ILE A 470 -26.44 -29.92 14.40
CA ILE A 470 -25.64 -30.58 15.44
C ILE A 470 -25.70 -29.75 16.73
N ARG A 471 -25.66 -30.41 17.89
CA ARG A 471 -25.52 -29.73 19.18
C ARG A 471 -24.62 -30.51 20.13
N ILE A 472 -23.71 -29.82 20.80
CA ILE A 472 -22.81 -30.37 21.81
C ILE A 472 -23.26 -29.81 23.16
N ASP A 473 -23.72 -30.66 24.06
CA ASP A 473 -24.27 -30.27 25.35
C ASP A 473 -23.41 -30.80 26.50
N THR A 474 -23.44 -30.07 27.62
CA THR A 474 -22.88 -30.49 28.90
C THR A 474 -23.98 -30.92 29.87
N LEU A 475 -23.70 -31.90 30.72
CA LEU A 475 -24.48 -32.24 31.91
C LEU A 475 -23.70 -31.76 33.14
N GLU A 476 -24.39 -31.07 34.05
CA GLU A 476 -23.91 -30.80 35.42
C GLU A 476 -22.62 -29.96 35.50
N ILE A 477 -22.61 -28.78 34.89
CA ILE A 477 -21.50 -27.83 35.06
C ILE A 477 -21.95 -26.67 35.96
N GLY A 478 -21.18 -26.39 37.02
CA GLY A 478 -21.51 -25.37 38.02
C GLY A 478 -21.37 -23.94 37.45
N ALA A 479 -22.03 -22.97 38.07
CA ALA A 479 -21.94 -21.56 37.67
C ALA A 479 -20.47 -21.10 37.64
N GLY A 480 -20.07 -20.41 36.56
CA GLY A 480 -18.68 -19.98 36.33
C GLY A 480 -17.81 -20.97 35.53
N SER A 481 -18.38 -22.08 35.03
CA SER A 481 -17.69 -23.02 34.12
C SER A 481 -17.91 -22.67 32.65
N PHE A 482 -16.90 -22.89 31.80
CA PHE A 482 -16.99 -22.79 30.35
C PHE A 482 -16.31 -23.99 29.66
N TYR A 483 -16.55 -24.16 28.37
CA TYR A 483 -15.83 -25.16 27.58
C TYR A 483 -15.65 -24.66 26.15
N TYR A 484 -14.60 -25.15 25.49
CA TYR A 484 -14.29 -24.88 24.10
C TYR A 484 -14.59 -26.11 23.25
N VAL A 485 -14.98 -25.87 22.01
CA VAL A 485 -15.24 -26.91 21.01
C VAL A 485 -14.35 -26.65 19.80
N ASP A 486 -13.72 -27.71 19.28
CA ASP A 486 -12.88 -27.66 18.08
C ASP A 486 -13.03 -28.94 17.22
N GLU A 487 -12.55 -28.89 15.97
CA GLU A 487 -12.41 -30.03 15.05
C GLU A 487 -13.69 -30.88 14.86
N VAL A 488 -14.83 -30.23 14.58
CA VAL A 488 -16.11 -30.91 14.35
C VAL A 488 -16.13 -31.58 12.97
N LYS A 489 -16.19 -32.91 12.92
CA LYS A 489 -16.10 -33.71 11.68
C LYS A 489 -17.28 -34.66 11.52
N ILE A 490 -17.76 -34.84 10.28
CA ILE A 490 -18.70 -35.90 9.90
C ILE A 490 -17.97 -36.86 8.95
N SER A 491 -17.95 -38.14 9.29
CA SER A 491 -17.30 -39.21 8.53
C SER A 491 -18.30 -40.31 8.16
N LYS A 492 -18.09 -40.99 7.04
CA LYS A 492 -18.94 -42.08 6.55
C LYS A 492 -18.48 -43.41 7.17
N GLY A 493 -19.37 -44.14 7.85
CA GLY A 493 -19.05 -45.39 8.58
C GLY A 493 -19.09 -45.25 10.11
N GLU A 494 -18.76 -46.33 10.85
CA GLU A 494 -18.90 -46.41 12.32
C GLU A 494 -17.60 -46.17 13.12
N GLY A 495 -16.53 -45.64 12.51
CA GLY A 495 -15.24 -45.49 13.19
C GLY A 495 -14.50 -44.22 12.83
N VAL A 496 -14.05 -43.49 13.85
CA VAL A 496 -13.01 -42.45 13.74
C VAL A 496 -11.82 -42.96 14.55
N ALA A 497 -10.63 -43.03 13.96
CA ALA A 497 -9.43 -43.35 14.71
C ALA A 497 -9.24 -42.27 15.79
N ALA A 498 -9.05 -42.68 17.05
CA ALA A 498 -8.74 -41.77 18.13
C ALA A 498 -7.32 -41.22 17.95
N ALA A 499 -7.18 -40.20 17.11
CA ALA A 499 -6.02 -39.32 17.14
C ALA A 499 -6.18 -38.36 18.33
N THR A 500 -5.08 -37.94 18.95
CA THR A 500 -5.07 -36.73 19.79
C THR A 500 -5.42 -35.55 18.88
N PRO A 501 -6.23 -34.55 19.29
CA PRO A 501 -6.42 -33.38 18.44
C PRO A 501 -5.06 -32.77 18.24
N SER A 502 -4.56 -32.79 17.00
CA SER A 502 -3.32 -32.15 16.70
C SER A 502 -3.63 -30.70 16.38
N LEU A 503 -3.38 -29.83 17.36
CA LEU A 503 -3.01 -28.41 17.17
C LEU A 503 -1.75 -28.23 16.28
N LYS A 504 -1.41 -29.22 15.44
CA LYS A 504 -0.10 -29.43 14.84
C LYS A 504 -0.13 -29.69 13.33
N SER A 505 -1.29 -29.82 12.68
CA SER A 505 -1.32 -30.21 11.25
C SER A 505 -2.17 -29.36 10.31
N GLU A 506 -2.95 -28.38 10.78
CA GLU A 506 -3.66 -27.43 9.88
C GLU A 506 -3.59 -25.96 10.35
N LEU A 507 -2.68 -25.67 11.28
CA LEU A 507 -2.08 -24.37 11.43
C LEU A 507 -0.78 -24.42 10.61
N GLY A 508 -0.80 -23.85 9.40
CA GLY A 508 0.45 -23.41 8.79
C GLY A 508 1.13 -22.50 9.80
N ASP A 509 2.32 -22.91 10.26
CA ASP A 509 3.27 -22.10 11.03
C ASP A 509 2.67 -21.03 11.94
N TYR A 510 2.02 -21.43 13.03
CA TYR A 510 2.21 -20.70 14.27
C TYR A 510 2.82 -21.66 15.27
N LYS A 511 4.15 -21.71 15.25
CA LYS A 511 4.93 -21.96 16.46
C LYS A 511 4.31 -21.11 17.56
N VAL A 512 4.32 -21.64 18.78
CA VAL A 512 4.50 -20.82 19.96
C VAL A 512 5.68 -19.87 19.67
N LEU A 513 5.38 -18.62 19.35
CA LEU A 513 6.29 -17.49 19.51
C LEU A 513 5.67 -16.58 20.57
N GLY A 514 5.36 -17.16 21.73
CA GLY A 514 5.83 -16.49 22.93
C GLY A 514 7.33 -16.38 22.72
N THR A 515 7.87 -15.21 22.47
CA THR A 515 8.03 -14.15 23.47
C THR A 515 8.80 -13.00 22.77
N LYS A 516 9.12 -11.90 23.48
CA LYS A 516 10.40 -11.22 23.23
C LYS A 516 11.46 -12.25 22.86
N VAL A 517 12.45 -11.93 22.03
CA VAL A 517 13.68 -12.73 21.90
C VAL A 517 14.13 -13.14 23.30
N THR A 518 13.80 -14.35 23.74
CA THR A 518 13.86 -14.71 25.17
C THR A 518 15.18 -15.31 25.54
N ASP A 519 15.89 -15.82 24.54
CA ASP A 519 17.20 -16.45 24.68
C ASP A 519 18.18 -15.98 23.57
N GLY A 520 17.95 -14.82 22.95
CA GLY A 520 18.87 -14.24 21.96
C GLY A 520 18.80 -14.80 20.53
N HIS A 521 17.84 -15.70 20.25
CA HIS A 521 17.63 -16.41 18.97
C HIS A 521 16.54 -15.77 18.09
N ARG A 522 16.72 -15.79 16.77
CA ARG A 522 15.76 -15.26 15.79
C ARG A 522 14.55 -16.20 15.65
N PRO A 523 13.32 -15.66 15.54
CA PRO A 523 12.18 -16.46 15.10
C PRO A 523 12.36 -16.85 13.62
N VAL A 524 12.47 -18.16 13.36
CA VAL A 524 12.62 -18.71 11.99
C VAL A 524 11.34 -19.45 11.60
N PRO A 525 10.73 -19.12 10.44
CA PRO A 525 9.63 -19.90 9.85
C PRO A 525 10.06 -21.35 9.59
N THR A 526 9.14 -22.32 9.69
CA THR A 526 9.51 -23.75 9.65
C THR A 526 8.83 -24.56 8.56
N ASN A 527 7.81 -24.02 7.90
CA ASN A 527 7.05 -24.65 6.85
C ASN A 527 7.20 -23.83 5.57
N PHE A 528 7.94 -24.38 4.62
CA PHE A 528 8.08 -23.82 3.28
C PHE A 528 7.44 -24.76 2.26
N GLU A 529 6.84 -24.17 1.23
CA GLU A 529 6.16 -24.92 0.16
C GLU A 529 7.15 -25.53 -0.86
N THR A 530 8.41 -25.12 -0.81
CA THR A 530 9.43 -25.49 -1.81
C THR A 530 10.63 -26.20 -1.18
N GLY A 531 11.37 -26.95 -2.00
CA GLY A 531 12.65 -27.54 -1.58
C GLY A 531 13.76 -26.51 -1.43
N LYS A 532 14.93 -26.98 -0.97
CA LYS A 532 16.13 -26.14 -0.76
C LYS A 532 16.93 -25.86 -2.04
N ASN A 533 16.60 -26.51 -3.16
CA ASN A 533 17.44 -26.47 -4.37
C ASN A 533 17.12 -25.28 -5.28
N PHE A 534 18.04 -25.00 -6.21
CA PHE A 534 17.91 -23.97 -7.23
C PHE A 534 16.66 -24.17 -8.11
N GLU A 535 16.32 -25.41 -8.41
CA GLU A 535 15.19 -25.80 -9.24
C GLU A 535 13.84 -25.53 -8.57
N ASP A 536 13.83 -25.34 -7.25
CA ASP A 536 12.66 -25.12 -6.42
C ASP A 536 12.40 -23.62 -6.13
N LEU A 537 12.92 -22.71 -6.97
CA LEU A 537 12.66 -21.27 -6.84
C LEU A 537 11.18 -20.95 -7.06
N LEU A 538 10.63 -20.05 -6.24
CA LEU A 538 9.27 -19.52 -6.40
C LEU A 538 9.19 -18.59 -7.61
N TRP A 539 8.09 -18.72 -8.37
CA TRP A 539 7.76 -17.89 -9.52
C TRP A 539 6.37 -17.31 -9.36
N PHE A 540 6.25 -15.99 -9.55
CA PHE A 540 4.99 -15.27 -9.31
C PHE A 540 4.35 -14.78 -10.60
N SER A 541 5.13 -14.28 -11.56
CA SER A 541 4.60 -13.89 -12.86
C SER A 541 4.35 -15.11 -13.76
N GLU A 542 3.22 -15.08 -14.48
CA GLU A 542 2.97 -15.96 -15.62
C GLU A 542 3.84 -15.49 -16.80
N GLN A 543 5.15 -15.68 -16.71
CA GLN A 543 6.00 -15.51 -17.89
C GLN A 543 5.59 -16.55 -18.92
N LYS A 544 4.87 -16.11 -19.96
CA LYS A 544 4.64 -16.93 -21.14
C LYS A 544 6.00 -17.12 -21.82
N GLU A 545 6.56 -18.31 -21.71
CA GLU A 545 7.75 -18.73 -22.46
C GLU A 545 7.41 -18.68 -23.95
N TYR A 546 7.76 -17.58 -24.61
CA TYR A 546 7.77 -17.51 -26.05
C TYR A 546 9.21 -17.39 -26.52
N ASP A 547 9.69 -18.41 -27.23
CA ASP A 547 10.63 -18.16 -28.31
C ASP A 547 9.87 -17.26 -29.31
N MET A 548 10.07 -15.96 -29.18
CA MET A 548 9.22 -14.97 -29.84
C MET A 548 9.37 -15.03 -31.35
N ASP A 549 10.57 -15.33 -31.84
CA ASP A 549 10.81 -15.51 -33.27
C ASP A 549 10.08 -16.76 -33.78
N LYS A 550 10.07 -17.86 -33.02
CA LYS A 550 9.31 -19.07 -33.36
C LYS A 550 7.80 -18.88 -33.23
N PHE A 551 7.33 -18.10 -32.26
CA PHE A 551 5.93 -17.76 -32.07
C PHE A 551 5.43 -16.92 -33.25
N LEU A 552 6.12 -15.83 -33.57
CA LEU A 552 5.77 -14.97 -34.71
C LEU A 552 5.87 -15.72 -36.04
N ALA A 553 6.86 -16.61 -36.21
CA ALA A 553 6.97 -17.47 -37.39
C ALA A 553 5.85 -18.53 -37.50
N SER A 554 5.16 -18.85 -36.40
CA SER A 554 4.02 -19.76 -36.40
C SER A 554 2.71 -19.09 -36.81
N LEU A 555 2.64 -17.76 -36.75
CA LEU A 555 1.50 -16.98 -37.25
C LEU A 555 1.51 -17.00 -38.78
N SER A 556 0.34 -17.16 -39.40
CA SER A 556 0.24 -17.12 -40.85
C SER A 556 0.42 -15.69 -41.39
N GLY A 557 1.23 -15.52 -42.44
CA GLY A 557 1.02 -14.51 -43.48
C GLY A 557 1.32 -13.03 -43.19
N GLY A 558 2.17 -12.71 -42.20
CA GLY A 558 2.62 -11.33 -41.96
C GLY A 558 3.50 -10.78 -43.10
N GLU A 559 3.26 -9.52 -43.50
CA GLU A 559 4.04 -8.80 -44.51
C GLU A 559 4.77 -7.62 -43.86
N VAL A 560 6.10 -7.52 -44.02
CA VAL A 560 6.87 -6.37 -43.55
C VAL A 560 6.53 -5.15 -44.41
N VAL A 561 5.87 -4.16 -43.80
CA VAL A 561 5.44 -2.93 -44.47
C VAL A 561 6.36 -1.74 -44.19
N ALA A 562 7.16 -1.81 -43.13
CA ALA A 562 8.26 -0.89 -42.87
C ALA A 562 9.41 -1.64 -42.16
N ASP A 563 10.65 -1.28 -42.49
CA ASP A 563 11.87 -1.87 -41.92
C ASP A 563 12.79 -0.77 -41.36
N ASP A 564 13.98 -1.15 -40.88
CA ASP A 564 14.93 -0.28 -40.19
C ASP A 564 15.45 0.87 -41.07
N SER A 565 15.31 0.77 -42.39
CA SER A 565 15.67 1.84 -43.32
C SER A 565 14.94 3.16 -43.03
N VAL A 566 13.75 3.10 -42.41
CA VAL A 566 13.00 4.31 -42.04
C VAL A 566 13.69 5.12 -40.94
N LEU A 567 14.50 4.49 -40.08
CA LEU A 567 15.29 5.17 -39.06
C LEU A 567 16.48 5.94 -39.65
N PHE A 568 16.89 5.65 -40.88
CA PHE A 568 18.13 6.18 -41.47
C PHE A 568 17.92 7.15 -42.62
N LYS A 569 16.67 7.55 -42.90
CA LYS A 569 16.38 8.56 -43.92
C LYS A 569 17.02 9.90 -43.54
N ASP A 570 17.56 10.60 -44.53
CA ASP A 570 18.31 11.85 -44.31
C ASP A 570 17.40 13.04 -43.94
N GLU A 571 16.08 12.87 -44.09
CA GLU A 571 15.07 13.85 -43.69
C GLU A 571 14.39 13.40 -42.38
N PHE A 572 15.00 13.74 -41.25
CA PHE A 572 14.29 13.71 -39.97
C PHE A 572 13.51 15.01 -39.81
N PHE A 573 12.21 14.93 -39.54
CA PHE A 573 11.36 16.10 -39.27
C PHE A 573 11.14 16.22 -37.75
N GLY A 574 11.43 17.38 -37.16
CA GLY A 574 11.29 17.60 -35.70
C GLY A 574 12.04 18.84 -35.19
N GLU A 575 11.79 19.22 -33.93
CA GLU A 575 12.62 20.18 -33.20
C GLU A 575 13.85 19.42 -32.64
N PHE A 576 15.06 19.94 -32.88
CA PHE A 576 16.34 19.30 -32.49
C PHE A 576 17.17 20.16 -31.53
N GLU A 577 16.65 21.26 -31.02
CA GLU A 577 17.43 22.20 -30.19
C GLU A 577 17.79 21.60 -28.82
N GLN A 578 17.09 20.56 -28.40
CA GLN A 578 17.17 19.92 -27.09
C GLN A 578 18.04 18.64 -27.07
N GLY A 579 18.64 18.26 -28.20
CA GLY A 579 19.37 17.00 -28.31
C GLY A 579 20.12 16.79 -29.62
N LYS A 580 20.65 15.58 -29.83
CA LYS A 580 21.28 15.18 -31.10
C LYS A 580 20.91 13.74 -31.48
N ILE A 581 20.85 13.49 -32.79
CA ILE A 581 20.58 12.19 -33.38
C ILE A 581 21.78 11.78 -34.24
N GLU A 582 22.34 10.60 -33.99
CA GLU A 582 23.53 10.08 -34.68
C GLU A 582 23.29 8.66 -35.21
N LYS A 583 23.81 8.35 -36.39
CA LYS A 583 23.82 6.97 -36.91
C LYS A 583 25.04 6.26 -36.33
N ILE A 584 24.87 5.08 -35.75
CA ILE A 584 25.94 4.27 -35.15
C ILE A 584 25.95 2.86 -35.73
N ASP A 585 27.14 2.24 -35.76
CA ASP A 585 27.29 0.82 -36.08
C ASP A 585 27.09 -0.02 -34.81
N VAL A 586 26.47 -1.19 -34.96
CA VAL A 586 26.16 -2.10 -33.86
C VAL A 586 26.58 -3.53 -34.22
N GLU A 587 27.26 -4.19 -33.30
CA GLU A 587 27.67 -5.60 -33.43
C GLU A 587 26.82 -6.50 -32.54
N GLY A 588 26.70 -7.78 -32.91
CA GLY A 588 26.00 -8.79 -32.10
C GLY A 588 24.46 -8.71 -32.11
N MET A 589 23.89 -7.81 -32.90
CA MET A 589 22.44 -7.64 -33.06
C MET A 589 21.95 -8.16 -34.43
N PRO A 590 20.65 -8.47 -34.59
CA PRO A 590 20.08 -8.86 -35.88
C PRO A 590 20.07 -7.73 -36.94
N PHE A 591 20.47 -6.52 -36.56
CA PHE A 591 20.68 -5.35 -37.41
C PHE A 591 22.12 -4.82 -37.20
N SER A 592 22.67 -4.16 -38.23
CA SER A 592 24.06 -3.66 -38.21
C SER A 592 24.19 -2.17 -37.89
N LYS A 593 23.07 -1.43 -37.90
CA LYS A 593 23.02 0.01 -37.65
C LYS A 593 21.92 0.37 -36.68
N ALA A 594 22.12 1.44 -35.92
CA ALA A 594 21.13 2.02 -35.03
C ALA A 594 21.21 3.54 -35.04
N VAL A 595 20.20 4.17 -34.46
CA VAL A 595 20.16 5.60 -34.17
C VAL A 595 20.46 5.80 -32.68
N ARG A 596 21.48 6.61 -32.37
CA ARG A 596 21.71 7.13 -31.03
C ARG A 596 21.00 8.47 -30.88
N ALA A 597 20.05 8.55 -29.96
CA ALA A 597 19.39 9.78 -29.56
C ALA A 597 19.96 10.24 -28.22
N THR A 598 20.54 11.44 -28.20
CA THR A 598 20.99 12.14 -26.98
C THR A 598 19.99 13.25 -26.69
N VAL A 599 19.37 13.20 -25.53
CA VAL A 599 18.44 14.21 -25.01
C VAL A 599 19.16 14.96 -23.90
N ASN A 600 19.50 16.23 -24.15
CA ASN A 600 20.21 17.07 -23.19
C ASN A 600 19.26 18.00 -22.42
N ASP A 601 18.03 18.18 -22.91
CA ASP A 601 16.98 19.00 -22.31
C ASP A 601 15.63 18.33 -22.62
N ILE A 602 14.76 18.18 -21.61
CA ILE A 602 13.44 17.58 -21.79
C ILE A 602 12.40 18.57 -22.34
N GLY A 603 12.71 19.87 -22.35
CA GLY A 603 11.80 20.92 -22.79
C GLY A 603 10.50 20.96 -21.97
N VAL A 604 9.39 21.34 -22.63
CA VAL A 604 8.09 21.53 -21.96
C VAL A 604 7.23 20.26 -22.03
N ASN A 605 7.42 19.44 -23.05
CA ASN A 605 6.66 18.22 -23.31
C ASN A 605 7.53 17.11 -23.91
N PRO A 606 7.12 15.83 -23.86
CA PRO A 606 7.91 14.73 -24.42
C PRO A 606 8.17 14.77 -25.93
N TYR A 607 7.39 15.55 -26.68
CA TYR A 607 7.57 15.80 -28.11
C TYR A 607 8.41 17.05 -28.43
N SER A 608 8.97 17.73 -27.42
CA SER A 608 9.93 18.82 -27.62
C SER A 608 11.18 18.33 -28.35
N PHE A 609 11.51 17.05 -28.22
CA PHE A 609 12.51 16.37 -29.03
C PHE A 609 11.93 15.04 -29.54
N GLN A 610 11.85 14.88 -30.86
CA GLN A 610 11.22 13.73 -31.49
C GLN A 610 11.80 13.42 -32.87
N ILE A 611 11.71 12.16 -33.28
CA ILE A 611 12.03 11.68 -34.63
C ILE A 611 10.70 11.40 -35.34
N GLN A 612 10.33 12.19 -36.35
CA GLN A 612 9.22 11.84 -37.23
C GLN A 612 9.74 11.00 -38.40
N LEU A 613 9.25 9.75 -38.49
CA LEU A 613 9.61 8.80 -39.56
C LEU A 613 8.81 9.04 -40.85
N GLY A 614 7.80 9.91 -40.78
CA GLY A 614 6.93 10.29 -41.90
C GLY A 614 5.73 9.35 -42.10
N ASN A 615 5.11 9.45 -43.27
CA ASN A 615 3.89 8.70 -43.63
C ASN A 615 4.24 7.28 -44.13
N ILE A 616 4.82 6.45 -43.27
CA ILE A 616 5.43 5.16 -43.67
C ILE A 616 4.42 4.06 -44.04
N LEU A 617 3.14 4.21 -43.66
CA LEU A 617 2.08 3.23 -43.90
C LEU A 617 1.13 3.59 -45.06
N THR A 618 1.35 4.71 -45.76
CA THR A 618 0.52 5.09 -46.92
C THR A 618 0.49 3.97 -47.96
N ASP A 619 -0.72 3.55 -48.35
CA ASP A 619 -1.00 2.45 -49.29
C ASP A 619 -0.50 1.05 -48.88
N LYS A 620 0.00 0.89 -47.64
CA LYS A 620 0.55 -0.38 -47.14
C LYS A 620 -0.31 -1.09 -46.10
N ALA A 621 -1.34 -0.42 -45.58
CA ALA A 621 -2.30 -0.97 -44.64
C ALA A 621 -3.71 -0.47 -44.96
N LYS A 622 -4.73 -1.23 -44.55
CA LYS A 622 -6.15 -0.90 -44.74
C LYS A 622 -6.88 -0.89 -43.41
N THR A 623 -7.98 -0.15 -43.36
CA THR A 623 -8.86 -0.09 -42.19
C THR A 623 -9.22 -1.50 -41.69
N GLY A 624 -8.92 -1.79 -40.42
CA GLY A 624 -9.15 -3.09 -39.78
C GLY A 624 -7.99 -4.09 -39.88
N ASP A 625 -6.88 -3.74 -40.54
CA ASP A 625 -5.66 -4.55 -40.50
C ASP A 625 -5.04 -4.52 -39.08
N ILE A 626 -4.52 -5.65 -38.62
CA ILE A 626 -3.75 -5.78 -37.39
C ILE A 626 -2.26 -5.76 -37.73
N LEU A 627 -1.52 -4.87 -37.07
CA LEU A 627 -0.09 -4.68 -37.27
C LEU A 627 0.67 -4.89 -35.96
N LEU A 628 1.94 -5.26 -36.10
CA LEU A 628 2.90 -5.37 -35.00
C LEU A 628 4.11 -4.49 -35.29
N LEU A 629 4.41 -3.54 -34.41
CA LEU A 629 5.65 -2.79 -34.44
C LEU A 629 6.68 -3.49 -33.53
N LYS A 630 7.82 -3.91 -34.12
CA LYS A 630 9.00 -4.42 -33.43
C LYS A 630 10.07 -3.33 -33.39
N VAL A 631 10.66 -3.06 -32.23
CA VAL A 631 11.77 -2.11 -32.11
C VAL A 631 12.73 -2.53 -31.00
N TYR A 632 14.03 -2.41 -31.26
CA TYR A 632 15.06 -2.61 -30.25
C TYR A 632 15.48 -1.28 -29.66
N MET A 633 15.68 -1.24 -28.35
CA MET A 633 16.15 -0.06 -27.64
C MET A 633 17.12 -0.44 -26.51
N ARG A 634 18.12 0.39 -26.25
CA ARG A 634 18.89 0.37 -25.00
C ARG A 634 19.18 1.78 -24.50
N THR A 635 19.38 1.92 -23.20
CA THR A 635 19.85 3.14 -22.54
C THR A 635 21.37 3.12 -22.44
N VAL A 636 22.03 4.10 -23.03
CA VAL A 636 23.48 4.28 -22.92
C VAL A 636 23.83 5.03 -21.63
N SER A 637 23.02 6.03 -21.25
CA SER A 637 23.17 6.80 -20.00
C SER A 637 21.91 7.63 -19.70
N GLY A 638 21.72 8.07 -18.46
CA GLY A 638 20.53 8.84 -18.03
C GLY A 638 19.28 7.98 -17.88
N GLY A 639 18.09 8.58 -18.01
CA GLY A 639 16.79 7.88 -17.88
C GLY A 639 16.03 8.20 -16.58
N ALA A 640 15.12 7.31 -16.19
CA ALA A 640 14.34 7.39 -14.95
C ALA A 640 15.24 7.15 -13.73
N ASP A 641 15.84 8.22 -13.24
CA ASP A 641 16.65 8.28 -12.02
C ASP A 641 17.63 7.08 -11.91
N GLU A 642 17.57 6.36 -10.79
CA GLU A 642 18.45 5.24 -10.39
C GLU A 642 18.35 4.02 -11.29
N SER A 643 17.18 3.82 -11.89
CA SER A 643 16.90 2.60 -12.65
C SER A 643 17.61 2.57 -14.00
N MET A 644 18.18 3.70 -14.44
CA MET A 644 18.77 3.88 -15.78
C MET A 644 17.83 3.48 -16.91
N ASN A 645 16.53 3.54 -16.66
CA ASN A 645 15.54 3.14 -17.63
C ASN A 645 15.26 4.30 -18.58
N GLY A 646 15.69 4.15 -19.82
CA GLY A 646 15.41 5.09 -20.87
C GLY A 646 13.94 4.97 -21.27
N LYS A 647 13.30 6.08 -21.63
CA LYS A 647 11.91 6.11 -22.05
C LYS A 647 11.74 6.89 -23.33
N ILE A 648 11.13 6.24 -24.31
CA ILE A 648 10.62 6.87 -25.51
C ILE A 648 9.13 6.55 -25.65
N GLN A 649 8.43 7.26 -26.52
CA GLN A 649 7.05 6.89 -26.87
C GLN A 649 6.94 6.70 -28.38
N MET A 650 6.49 5.50 -28.76
CA MET A 650 6.24 5.10 -30.12
C MET A 650 4.81 5.48 -30.49
N ILE A 651 4.65 6.19 -31.60
CA ILE A 651 3.37 6.70 -32.05
C ILE A 651 3.12 6.30 -33.50
N VAL A 652 1.89 5.85 -33.78
CA VAL A 652 1.30 5.81 -35.12
C VAL A 652 0.00 6.59 -35.08
N GLU A 653 -0.14 7.60 -35.94
CA GLU A 653 -1.19 8.61 -35.83
C GLU A 653 -1.67 9.12 -37.19
N GLN A 654 -2.78 9.87 -37.15
CA GLN A 654 -3.28 10.55 -38.35
C GLN A 654 -2.31 11.63 -38.83
N ASN A 655 -2.05 11.70 -40.14
CA ASN A 655 -1.26 12.80 -40.74
C ASN A 655 -2.04 14.12 -40.85
N VAL A 656 -3.33 14.11 -40.49
CA VAL A 656 -4.24 15.26 -40.45
C VAL A 656 -4.73 15.53 -39.02
N SER A 657 -5.10 16.77 -38.72
CA SER A 657 -5.75 17.16 -37.45
C SER A 657 -7.07 16.40 -37.26
N PRO A 658 -7.38 15.85 -36.06
CA PRO A 658 -6.76 16.12 -34.75
C PRO A 658 -5.54 15.27 -34.39
N HIS A 659 -4.96 14.51 -35.33
CA HIS A 659 -3.85 13.59 -35.08
C HIS A 659 -4.21 12.48 -34.09
N ASP A 660 -5.38 11.85 -34.24
CA ASP A 660 -5.75 10.70 -33.43
C ASP A 660 -4.70 9.58 -33.53
N LYS A 661 -4.60 8.74 -32.50
CA LYS A 661 -3.56 7.72 -32.34
C LYS A 661 -4.11 6.31 -32.62
N ALA A 662 -3.47 5.59 -33.54
CA ALA A 662 -3.65 4.15 -33.74
C ALA A 662 -2.75 3.38 -32.76
N LEU A 663 -1.53 3.86 -32.56
CA LEU A 663 -0.59 3.39 -31.55
C LEU A 663 -0.07 4.59 -30.77
N GLN A 664 -0.05 4.46 -29.44
CA GLN A 664 0.69 5.32 -28.54
C GLN A 664 1.15 4.44 -27.40
N ALA A 665 2.42 4.03 -27.43
CA ALA A 665 2.98 3.12 -26.45
C ALA A 665 4.32 3.63 -25.95
N ASP A 666 4.50 3.55 -24.63
CA ASP A 666 5.76 3.86 -24.00
C ASP A 666 6.72 2.68 -24.20
N VAL A 667 7.94 2.97 -24.64
CA VAL A 667 9.01 1.99 -24.74
C VAL A 667 10.05 2.33 -23.71
N ILE A 668 10.24 1.40 -22.78
CA ILE A 668 11.21 1.50 -21.71
C ILE A 668 12.36 0.55 -22.02
N SER A 669 13.60 1.04 -21.90
CA SER A 669 14.78 0.22 -22.12
C SER A 669 15.70 0.22 -20.90
N THR A 670 16.41 -0.89 -20.74
CA THR A 670 17.56 -1.03 -19.84
C THR A 670 18.85 -0.69 -20.58
N THR A 671 20.00 -0.85 -19.92
CA THR A 671 21.34 -0.70 -20.53
C THR A 671 21.65 -1.72 -21.62
N ASP A 672 21.10 -2.93 -21.51
CA ASP A 672 21.16 -3.96 -22.54
C ASP A 672 20.03 -3.76 -23.59
N TRP A 673 20.26 -4.25 -24.81
CA TRP A 673 19.28 -4.16 -25.89
C TRP A 673 18.03 -4.98 -25.57
N THR A 674 16.89 -4.31 -25.42
CA THR A 674 15.58 -4.93 -25.27
C THR A 674 14.80 -4.83 -26.57
N VAL A 675 14.01 -5.86 -26.88
CA VAL A 675 13.09 -5.88 -28.01
C VAL A 675 11.67 -5.63 -27.54
N ASN A 676 10.98 -4.70 -28.20
CA ASN A 676 9.64 -4.28 -27.85
C ASN A 676 8.70 -4.65 -28.98
N TYR A 677 7.56 -5.25 -28.62
CA TYR A 677 6.51 -5.66 -29.54
C TYR A 677 5.23 -4.91 -29.19
N LEU A 678 4.72 -4.14 -30.15
CA LEU A 678 3.63 -3.20 -29.95
C LEU A 678 2.53 -3.48 -30.99
N PRO A 679 1.52 -4.31 -30.68
CA PRO A 679 0.43 -4.59 -31.59
C PRO A 679 -0.56 -3.43 -31.64
N PHE A 680 -1.14 -3.17 -32.81
CA PHE A 680 -2.16 -2.13 -32.98
C PHE A 680 -3.07 -2.42 -34.18
N GLU A 681 -4.29 -1.89 -34.13
CA GLU A 681 -5.23 -1.92 -35.25
C GLU A 681 -5.09 -0.65 -36.11
N PHE A 682 -5.05 -0.81 -37.43
CA PHE A 682 -5.12 0.30 -38.37
C PHE A 682 -6.55 0.81 -38.50
N LYS A 683 -6.89 1.82 -37.70
CA LYS A 683 -8.28 2.28 -37.54
C LYS A 683 -8.87 2.99 -38.77
N ASN A 684 -8.06 3.65 -39.61
CA ASN A 684 -8.46 4.26 -40.88
C ASN A 684 -7.25 4.65 -41.76
N GLU A 685 -7.52 5.02 -43.02
CA GLU A 685 -6.51 5.37 -44.04
C GLU A 685 -5.64 6.59 -43.71
N ASN A 686 -6.01 7.42 -42.73
CA ASN A 686 -5.23 8.59 -42.34
C ASN A 686 -4.12 8.25 -41.33
N TYR A 687 -4.16 7.09 -40.65
CA TYR A 687 -3.19 6.68 -39.61
C TYR A 687 -1.82 6.25 -40.16
N VAL A 688 -1.22 7.09 -41.00
CA VAL A 688 -0.02 6.74 -41.76
C VAL A 688 1.27 7.25 -41.14
N ARG A 689 1.21 8.20 -40.19
CA ARG A 689 2.38 8.90 -39.65
C ARG A 689 2.95 8.16 -38.45
N ALA A 690 4.24 7.82 -38.49
CA ALA A 690 4.96 7.24 -37.35
C ALA A 690 5.96 8.24 -36.74
N THR A 691 6.00 8.30 -35.41
CA THR A 691 6.83 9.25 -34.65
C THR A 691 7.41 8.59 -33.41
N ILE A 692 8.64 8.95 -33.04
CA ILE A 692 9.31 8.56 -31.80
C ILE A 692 9.52 9.80 -30.95
N ARG A 693 8.88 9.89 -29.79
CA ARG A 693 9.08 11.00 -28.82
C ARG A 693 10.17 10.63 -27.83
N LEU A 694 11.10 11.54 -27.59
CA LEU A 694 12.35 11.26 -26.88
C LEU A 694 12.49 12.04 -25.57
N ALA A 695 11.80 13.18 -25.41
CA ALA A 695 12.04 14.13 -24.33
C ALA A 695 11.34 13.76 -23.00
N TYR A 696 11.43 12.50 -22.58
CA TYR A 696 10.90 12.04 -21.28
C TYR A 696 11.90 12.24 -20.14
N TYR A 697 13.17 11.97 -20.42
CA TYR A 697 14.29 12.11 -19.50
C TYR A 697 15.47 12.75 -20.22
N GLU A 698 16.38 13.37 -19.47
CA GLU A 698 17.75 13.57 -19.95
C GLU A 698 18.41 12.19 -20.06
N GLN A 699 18.66 11.75 -21.30
CA GLN A 699 19.03 10.37 -21.58
C GLN A 699 19.79 10.25 -22.90
N VAL A 700 20.56 9.18 -23.02
CA VAL A 700 21.14 8.72 -24.28
C VAL A 700 20.62 7.33 -24.54
N VAL A 701 19.93 7.13 -25.66
CA VAL A 701 19.30 5.86 -26.02
C VAL A 701 19.68 5.46 -27.43
N ASP A 702 19.97 4.17 -27.64
CA ASP A 702 20.16 3.59 -28.97
C ASP A 702 18.88 2.89 -29.40
N ILE A 703 18.43 3.13 -30.64
CA ILE A 703 17.20 2.60 -31.23
C ILE A 703 17.54 1.90 -32.55
N GLY A 704 17.15 0.64 -32.69
CA GLY A 704 17.51 -0.19 -33.86
C GLY A 704 16.46 -1.26 -34.17
N GLY A 705 16.67 -1.99 -35.27
CA GLY A 705 15.81 -3.12 -35.67
C GLY A 705 14.31 -2.79 -35.74
N TYR A 706 13.98 -1.60 -36.22
CA TYR A 706 12.59 -1.16 -36.37
C TYR A 706 11.91 -1.95 -37.49
N GLU A 707 10.76 -2.54 -37.22
CA GLU A 707 9.97 -3.27 -38.21
C GLU A 707 8.48 -3.09 -37.92
N ILE A 708 7.65 -2.91 -38.96
CA ILE A 708 6.20 -3.04 -38.85
C ILE A 708 5.77 -4.18 -39.75
N VAL A 709 5.12 -5.19 -39.15
CA VAL A 709 4.54 -6.34 -39.84
C VAL A 709 3.02 -6.20 -39.88
N ASN A 710 2.42 -6.29 -41.06
CA ASN A 710 0.98 -6.29 -41.26
C ASN A 710 0.46 -7.73 -41.38
N TYR A 711 -0.34 -8.17 -40.41
CA TYR A 711 -1.00 -9.48 -40.37
C TYR A 711 -2.43 -9.45 -40.93
N LYS A 712 -2.88 -8.30 -41.45
CA LYS A 712 -4.22 -8.10 -42.00
C LYS A 712 -5.26 -8.48 -40.94
N ASN A 713 -6.30 -9.22 -41.30
CA ASN A 713 -7.31 -9.73 -40.37
C ASN A 713 -7.08 -11.20 -39.97
N GLN A 714 -5.84 -11.71 -40.08
CA GLN A 714 -5.54 -13.13 -39.82
C GLN A 714 -5.28 -13.44 -38.35
N VAL A 715 -4.93 -12.43 -37.56
CA VAL A 715 -4.71 -12.50 -36.12
C VAL A 715 -5.50 -11.38 -35.46
N LYS A 716 -5.72 -11.47 -34.15
CA LYS A 716 -6.23 -10.36 -33.36
C LYS A 716 -5.09 -9.69 -32.59
N VAL A 717 -5.32 -8.45 -32.12
CA VAL A 717 -4.37 -7.74 -31.24
C VAL A 717 -4.03 -8.57 -30.01
N GLU A 718 -5.03 -9.21 -29.40
CA GLU A 718 -4.89 -10.10 -28.23
C GLU A 718 -4.08 -11.39 -28.51
N ASP A 719 -3.88 -11.75 -29.77
CA ASP A 719 -3.07 -12.91 -30.18
C ASP A 719 -1.58 -12.53 -30.38
N LEU A 720 -1.24 -11.24 -30.36
CA LEU A 720 0.11 -10.75 -30.58
C LEU A 720 0.81 -10.41 -29.24
N PRO A 721 2.14 -10.49 -29.17
CA PRO A 721 2.87 -10.22 -27.95
C PRO A 721 2.82 -8.72 -27.63
N GLU A 722 2.48 -8.38 -26.40
CA GLU A 722 2.70 -7.04 -25.84
C GLU A 722 3.98 -7.10 -24.99
N GLN A 723 4.95 -6.26 -25.37
CA GLN A 723 6.25 -5.95 -24.71
C GLN A 723 6.90 -7.01 -23.81
N VAL A 724 8.04 -7.54 -24.25
CA VAL A 724 8.89 -8.41 -23.43
C VAL A 724 9.71 -7.59 -22.43
N THR A 725 9.62 -8.08 -21.20
CA THR A 725 10.07 -7.59 -19.91
C THR A 725 11.58 -7.71 -19.70
N ASN A 726 12.09 -7.02 -18.68
CA ASN A 726 13.47 -7.08 -18.19
C ASN A 726 14.05 -8.52 -18.29
N SER A 727 14.90 -8.76 -19.30
CA SER A 727 15.33 -10.11 -19.66
C SER A 727 16.18 -10.79 -18.57
N SER A 728 16.78 -9.99 -17.68
CA SER A 728 17.55 -10.51 -16.56
C SER A 728 16.70 -11.25 -15.52
N ILE A 729 15.38 -11.02 -15.49
CA ILE A 729 14.45 -11.75 -14.60
C ILE A 729 13.62 -12.82 -15.33
N ALA A 730 13.96 -13.10 -16.58
CA ALA A 730 13.32 -14.19 -17.34
C ALA A 730 13.56 -15.53 -16.64
N LYS A 731 12.61 -16.48 -16.73
CA LYS A 731 12.71 -17.82 -16.09
C LYS A 731 13.95 -18.62 -16.48
N ASP A 732 14.49 -18.39 -17.65
CA ASP A 732 15.70 -19.02 -18.19
C ASP A 732 16.98 -18.17 -18.05
N ALA A 733 16.93 -17.02 -17.37
CA ALA A 733 18.09 -16.16 -17.14
C ALA A 733 19.27 -16.96 -16.55
N THR A 734 20.34 -17.06 -17.33
CA THR A 734 21.46 -17.97 -17.08
C THR A 734 22.34 -17.56 -15.90
N TRP A 735 22.44 -16.24 -15.63
CA TRP A 735 23.26 -15.69 -14.55
C TRP A 735 22.82 -16.21 -13.17
N ARG A 736 21.54 -16.58 -12.99
CA ARG A 736 21.01 -17.08 -11.70
C ARG A 736 21.69 -18.37 -11.26
N LYS A 737 22.01 -19.27 -12.19
CA LYS A 737 22.70 -20.52 -11.86
C LYS A 737 24.14 -20.25 -11.43
N GLU A 738 24.83 -19.35 -12.12
CA GLU A 738 26.18 -18.92 -11.74
C GLU A 738 26.17 -18.22 -10.36
N ALA A 739 25.15 -17.42 -10.08
CA ALA A 739 24.93 -16.81 -8.77
C ALA A 739 24.74 -17.87 -7.68
N TRP A 740 23.95 -18.90 -7.94
CA TRP A 740 23.75 -20.01 -7.01
C TRP A 740 25.06 -20.75 -6.68
N ASP A 741 25.87 -21.03 -7.70
CA ASP A 741 27.19 -21.67 -7.53
C ASP A 741 28.15 -20.78 -6.72
N ARG A 742 28.10 -19.46 -6.92
CA ARG A 742 28.87 -18.51 -6.11
C ARG A 742 28.44 -18.52 -4.65
N ILE A 743 27.13 -18.54 -4.36
CA ILE A 743 26.61 -18.59 -2.98
C ILE A 743 27.20 -19.77 -2.21
N GLU A 744 27.19 -20.98 -2.79
CA GLU A 744 27.76 -22.18 -2.17
C GLU A 744 29.25 -22.03 -1.82
N LYS A 745 29.99 -21.27 -2.64
CA LYS A 745 31.41 -21.01 -2.43
C LYS A 745 31.68 -19.91 -1.40
N ILE A 746 30.94 -18.81 -1.45
CA ILE A 746 31.32 -17.57 -0.72
C ILE A 746 30.50 -17.33 0.56
N ARG A 747 29.33 -17.95 0.70
CA ARG A 747 28.44 -17.77 1.87
C ARG A 747 28.41 -18.97 2.80
N LYS A 748 29.14 -20.05 2.47
CA LYS A 748 29.20 -21.27 3.27
C LYS A 748 30.62 -21.70 3.61
N GLY A 749 30.76 -22.29 4.78
CA GLY A 749 32.01 -22.85 5.28
C GLY A 749 31.80 -24.22 5.93
N ASP A 750 32.90 -24.94 6.13
CA ASP A 750 32.86 -26.21 6.83
C ASP A 750 32.85 -25.96 8.35
N PHE A 751 31.89 -26.55 9.05
CA PHE A 751 31.76 -26.52 10.51
C PHE A 751 32.01 -27.92 11.06
N LYS A 752 33.10 -28.07 11.82
CA LYS A 752 33.53 -29.34 12.40
C LYS A 752 33.32 -29.37 13.91
N VAL A 753 32.73 -30.47 14.39
CA VAL A 753 32.52 -30.77 15.81
C VAL A 753 33.24 -32.07 16.14
N ILE A 754 34.04 -32.08 17.20
CA ILE A 754 34.68 -33.27 17.75
C ILE A 754 33.97 -33.63 19.06
N VAL A 755 33.31 -34.78 19.09
CA VAL A 755 32.55 -35.26 20.25
C VAL A 755 33.43 -36.13 21.14
N LYS A 756 33.51 -35.79 22.43
CA LYS A 756 34.30 -36.50 23.43
C LYS A 756 33.49 -36.85 24.68
N ASP A 757 33.90 -37.89 25.40
CA ASP A 757 33.40 -38.20 26.75
C ASP A 757 34.13 -37.35 27.82
N ALA A 758 33.68 -37.43 29.08
CA ALA A 758 34.31 -36.73 30.21
C ALA A 758 35.80 -37.06 30.44
N ASN A 759 36.30 -38.19 29.89
CA ASN A 759 37.70 -38.60 29.99
C ASN A 759 38.53 -38.16 28.78
N GLY A 760 37.92 -37.48 27.80
CA GLY A 760 38.56 -37.03 26.57
C GLY A 760 38.62 -38.07 25.45
N ASN A 761 37.97 -39.23 25.60
CA ASN A 761 37.88 -40.23 24.53
C ASN A 761 36.82 -39.79 23.51
N VAL A 762 37.09 -40.03 22.23
CA VAL A 762 36.15 -39.69 21.15
C VAL A 762 34.91 -40.58 21.18
N ILE A 763 33.74 -40.02 20.89
CA ILE A 763 32.47 -40.75 20.81
C ILE A 763 32.06 -40.88 19.33
N PRO A 764 32.18 -42.06 18.71
CA PRO A 764 31.67 -42.30 17.37
C PRO A 764 30.15 -42.48 17.34
N ASN A 765 29.53 -42.20 16.19
CA ASN A 765 28.09 -42.30 15.94
C ASN A 765 27.21 -41.44 16.88
N ALA A 766 27.78 -40.41 17.51
CA ALA A 766 27.01 -39.39 18.21
C ALA A 766 26.22 -38.59 17.18
N LYS A 767 24.91 -38.39 17.41
CA LYS A 767 24.11 -37.51 16.56
C LYS A 767 24.49 -36.07 16.88
N VAL A 768 24.82 -35.29 15.86
CA VAL A 768 25.14 -33.86 15.98
C VAL A 768 24.19 -33.08 15.07
N SER A 769 23.41 -32.18 15.65
CA SER A 769 22.59 -31.20 14.93
C SER A 769 23.30 -29.85 14.90
N PHE A 770 23.19 -29.15 13.78
CA PHE A 770 23.70 -27.82 13.52
C PHE A 770 22.52 -26.93 13.16
N ASP A 771 22.00 -26.22 14.16
CA ASP A 771 20.80 -25.41 14.05
C ASP A 771 21.20 -23.94 14.03
N MET A 772 21.27 -23.35 12.84
CA MET A 772 21.52 -21.92 12.67
C MET A 772 20.36 -21.12 13.30
N TYR A 773 20.69 -20.04 14.01
CA TYR A 773 19.72 -19.15 14.64
C TYR A 773 19.92 -17.67 14.30
N GLU A 774 21.02 -17.30 13.66
CA GLU A 774 21.26 -15.94 13.18
C GLU A 774 22.18 -15.96 11.95
N HIS A 775 21.91 -15.07 11.00
CA HIS A 775 22.68 -14.97 9.76
C HIS A 775 23.84 -13.97 9.91
N GLU A 776 25.04 -14.28 9.35
CA GLU A 776 26.15 -13.30 9.32
C GLU A 776 25.80 -12.11 8.41
N PHE A 777 25.32 -12.41 7.20
CA PHE A 777 24.84 -11.42 6.25
C PHE A 777 23.74 -10.53 6.83
N LYS A 778 23.85 -9.22 6.58
CA LYS A 778 22.95 -8.20 7.11
C LYS A 778 21.69 -8.12 6.25
N TRP A 779 20.57 -8.58 6.78
CA TRP A 779 19.24 -8.46 6.20
C TRP A 779 18.49 -7.37 6.98
N GLY A 780 18.20 -6.24 6.35
CA GLY A 780 17.69 -5.08 7.10
C GLY A 780 16.60 -4.27 6.43
N THR A 781 16.09 -3.32 7.20
CA THR A 781 15.06 -2.36 6.78
C THR A 781 15.29 -0.99 7.41
N ALA A 782 14.80 0.07 6.77
CA ALA A 782 14.67 1.39 7.37
C ALA A 782 13.60 1.39 8.47
N VAL A 783 13.89 2.03 9.60
CA VAL A 783 12.98 2.14 10.74
C VAL A 783 12.80 3.59 11.16
N SER A 784 11.59 3.96 11.54
CA SER A 784 11.31 5.23 12.21
C SER A 784 10.77 5.00 13.63
N PRO A 785 10.96 5.96 14.56
CA PRO A 785 10.47 5.86 15.94
C PRO A 785 8.96 5.63 16.01
N ALA A 786 8.21 6.25 15.11
CA ALA A 786 6.75 6.10 15.04
C ALA A 786 6.37 4.65 14.72
N MET A 787 7.04 4.02 13.76
CA MET A 787 6.75 2.64 13.34
C MET A 787 7.10 1.62 14.42
N LEU A 788 8.15 1.87 15.21
CA LEU A 788 8.49 1.01 16.34
C LEU A 788 7.44 1.06 17.47
N THR A 789 6.42 1.93 17.43
CA THR A 789 5.29 1.83 18.37
C THR A 789 4.22 0.82 17.94
N ASN A 790 4.26 0.37 16.68
CA ASN A 790 3.30 -0.58 16.12
C ASN A 790 3.74 -2.03 16.37
N GLU A 791 2.97 -2.80 17.14
CA GLU A 791 3.30 -4.20 17.46
C GLU A 791 3.40 -5.11 16.24
N LYS A 792 2.62 -4.84 15.17
CA LYS A 792 2.73 -5.63 13.92
C LYS A 792 4.06 -5.34 13.22
N TYR A 793 4.49 -4.08 13.21
CA TYR A 793 5.79 -3.67 12.68
C TYR A 793 6.93 -4.31 13.47
N GLN A 794 6.87 -4.26 14.80
CA GLN A 794 7.88 -4.91 15.66
C GLN A 794 8.00 -6.40 15.35
N ARG A 795 6.88 -7.13 15.21
CA ARG A 795 6.91 -8.55 14.84
C ARG A 795 7.51 -8.76 13.46
N ALA A 796 7.07 -8.00 12.46
CA ALA A 796 7.62 -8.07 11.10
C ALA A 796 9.14 -7.83 11.09
N LEU A 797 9.62 -6.85 11.86
CA LEU A 797 11.04 -6.54 12.02
C LEU A 797 11.81 -7.71 12.65
N GLN A 798 11.28 -8.30 13.74
CA GLN A 798 11.88 -9.45 14.41
C GLN A 798 11.94 -10.71 13.52
N GLU A 799 10.91 -10.94 12.73
CA GLU A 799 10.76 -12.11 11.86
C GLU A 799 11.64 -12.01 10.61
N ASN A 800 11.95 -10.82 10.11
CA ASN A 800 12.52 -10.68 8.77
C ASN A 800 13.87 -9.97 8.72
N CYS A 801 14.31 -9.27 9.76
CA CYS A 801 15.51 -8.42 9.72
C CYS A 801 16.44 -8.65 10.92
N ASN A 802 17.75 -8.73 10.67
CA ASN A 802 18.81 -8.73 11.71
C ASN A 802 19.58 -7.41 11.80
N TYR A 803 19.23 -6.48 10.92
CA TYR A 803 19.92 -5.21 10.72
C TYR A 803 18.90 -4.08 10.51
N ILE A 804 19.22 -2.85 10.94
CA ILE A 804 18.37 -1.68 10.69
C ILE A 804 19.17 -0.46 10.26
N VAL A 805 18.48 0.49 9.66
CA VAL A 805 18.93 1.88 9.49
C VAL A 805 17.80 2.80 9.96
N LEU A 806 18.12 3.95 10.54
CA LEU A 806 17.09 4.91 10.93
C LEU A 806 16.74 5.76 9.72
N GLU A 807 15.45 5.85 9.40
CA GLU A 807 14.96 6.53 8.19
C GLU A 807 15.32 8.02 8.19
N SER A 808 15.28 8.68 9.36
CA SER A 808 15.53 10.12 9.44
C SER A 808 16.29 10.61 10.67
N GLU A 809 16.26 9.91 11.79
CA GLU A 809 16.73 10.45 13.08
C GLU A 809 18.24 10.61 13.17
N HIS A 810 19.00 9.92 12.33
CA HIS A 810 20.45 10.11 12.19
C HIS A 810 20.83 11.19 11.15
N LYS A 811 19.86 11.80 10.45
CA LYS A 811 20.13 12.90 9.52
C LYS A 811 20.58 14.15 10.31
N PRO A 812 21.50 14.97 9.77
CA PRO A 812 22.25 15.94 10.59
C PRO A 812 21.36 16.91 11.38
N ARG A 813 20.30 17.46 10.78
CA ARG A 813 19.43 18.39 11.50
C ARG A 813 18.66 17.70 12.63
N LEU A 814 18.00 16.59 12.34
CA LEU A 814 17.17 15.89 13.32
C LEU A 814 18.02 15.34 14.46
N TYR A 815 19.21 14.83 14.16
CA TYR A 815 20.13 14.36 15.19
C TYR A 815 20.67 15.50 16.06
N GLU A 816 20.93 16.68 15.50
CA GLU A 816 21.34 17.85 16.31
C GLU A 816 20.22 18.38 17.20
N GLU A 817 18.97 18.32 16.72
CA GLU A 817 17.78 18.77 17.46
C GLU A 817 17.38 17.79 18.58
N ASP A 818 17.34 16.48 18.31
CA ASP A 818 16.99 15.45 19.28
C ASP A 818 17.79 14.13 19.09
N PRO A 819 19.05 14.08 19.53
CA PRO A 819 19.87 12.88 19.41
C PRO A 819 19.38 11.74 20.33
N ALA A 820 18.53 12.03 21.33
CA ALA A 820 17.97 10.99 22.19
C ALA A 820 16.92 10.15 21.45
N ALA A 821 16.19 10.72 20.49
CA ALA A 821 15.26 9.98 19.64
C ALA A 821 15.97 8.86 18.86
N ALA A 822 17.13 9.17 18.26
CA ALA A 822 17.96 8.20 17.57
C ALA A 822 18.48 7.09 18.51
N ASP A 823 19.09 7.47 19.64
CA ASP A 823 19.64 6.52 20.62
C ASP A 823 18.55 5.58 21.17
N ASN A 824 17.36 6.11 21.46
CA ASN A 824 16.22 5.34 21.95
C ASN A 824 15.71 4.35 20.88
N THR A 825 15.69 4.77 19.61
CA THR A 825 15.25 3.94 18.49
C THR A 825 16.20 2.76 18.27
N VAL A 826 17.51 3.00 18.28
CA VAL A 826 18.54 1.94 18.22
C VAL A 826 18.42 1.00 19.42
N SER A 827 18.21 1.55 20.62
CA SER A 827 18.06 0.75 21.85
C SER A 827 16.81 -0.13 21.81
N LEU A 828 15.68 0.40 21.33
CA LEU A 828 14.44 -0.36 21.20
C LEU A 828 14.57 -1.47 20.15
N ALA A 829 15.21 -1.20 19.01
CA ALA A 829 15.49 -2.24 18.02
C ALA A 829 16.38 -3.34 18.59
N LYS A 830 17.39 -3.00 19.38
CA LYS A 830 18.23 -3.97 20.09
C LYS A 830 17.42 -4.81 21.09
N ASP A 831 16.50 -4.21 21.82
CA ASP A 831 15.58 -4.92 22.73
C ASP A 831 14.61 -5.87 21.99
N LEU A 832 14.34 -5.60 20.72
CA LEU A 832 13.61 -6.50 19.82
C LEU A 832 14.49 -7.63 19.27
N GLY A 833 15.81 -7.62 19.51
CA GLY A 833 16.75 -8.65 19.09
C GLY A 833 17.49 -8.34 17.80
N ILE A 834 17.43 -7.11 17.30
CA ILE A 834 18.26 -6.64 16.19
C ILE A 834 19.72 -6.57 16.63
N LYS A 835 20.63 -7.15 15.84
CA LYS A 835 22.04 -7.33 16.23
C LYS A 835 22.93 -6.16 15.82
N ALA A 836 22.57 -5.46 14.75
CA ALA A 836 23.39 -4.41 14.17
C ALA A 836 22.53 -3.28 13.58
N ALA A 837 23.10 -2.08 13.53
CA ALA A 837 22.44 -0.90 13.01
C ALA A 837 23.41 -0.01 12.24
N ARG A 838 22.90 0.65 11.20
CA ARG A 838 23.59 1.62 10.36
C ARG A 838 23.28 3.05 10.78
N GLY A 839 24.28 3.92 10.74
CA GLY A 839 24.07 5.36 10.84
C GLY A 839 23.85 6.00 9.46
N HIS A 840 22.81 6.82 9.33
CA HIS A 840 22.43 7.48 8.09
C HIS A 840 21.87 8.90 8.38
N CYS A 841 22.61 9.98 8.15
CA CYS A 841 23.97 10.06 7.59
C CYS A 841 24.70 11.25 8.21
N LEU A 842 26.04 11.28 8.12
CA LEU A 842 26.85 12.32 8.76
C LEU A 842 26.85 13.65 7.99
N VAL A 843 26.85 13.59 6.65
CA VAL A 843 26.89 14.78 5.78
C VAL A 843 25.93 14.63 4.60
N TRP A 844 25.01 15.58 4.46
CA TRP A 844 24.04 15.66 3.37
C TRP A 844 23.49 17.09 3.20
N ASP A 845 23.45 17.63 1.98
CA ASP A 845 22.88 18.96 1.65
C ASP A 845 21.72 18.83 0.65
N LYS A 846 20.65 18.14 1.06
CA LYS A 846 19.42 18.01 0.26
C LYS A 846 18.48 19.17 0.57
N ARG A 847 18.44 20.14 -0.35
CA ARG A 847 17.57 21.34 -0.26
C ARG A 847 16.12 21.09 -0.71
N TRP A 848 15.89 20.10 -1.56
CA TRP A 848 14.55 19.78 -2.05
C TRP A 848 13.81 18.84 -1.10
N ASN A 849 12.90 19.41 -0.30
CA ASN A 849 11.77 18.69 0.26
C ASN A 849 10.48 19.37 -0.24
N PRO A 850 9.61 18.68 -1.00
CA PRO A 850 8.32 19.23 -1.43
C PRO A 850 7.40 19.62 -0.26
N GLU A 851 7.67 19.14 0.97
CA GLU A 851 6.93 19.48 2.20
C GLU A 851 7.56 20.62 3.02
N GLY A 852 8.69 21.19 2.57
CA GLY A 852 9.35 22.32 3.24
C GLY A 852 10.13 21.98 4.52
N LEU A 853 10.25 20.71 4.91
CA LEU A 853 11.06 20.26 6.04
C LEU A 853 12.46 19.85 5.57
N ASN A 854 13.44 20.75 5.68
CA ASN A 854 14.83 20.39 5.44
C ASN A 854 15.37 19.61 6.64
N THR A 855 15.53 18.29 6.54
CA THR A 855 16.08 17.42 7.61
C THR A 855 17.59 17.18 7.47
N SER A 856 18.19 17.61 6.36
CA SER A 856 19.58 17.34 6.00
C SER A 856 20.54 18.40 6.55
N THR A 857 20.09 19.66 6.68
CA THR A 857 20.95 20.78 7.07
C THR A 857 20.28 21.70 8.10
N THR A 858 21.05 22.19 9.07
CA THR A 858 20.59 23.21 10.03
C THR A 858 20.63 24.61 9.41
N ASP A 859 19.89 25.56 9.97
CA ASP A 859 19.91 26.96 9.53
C ASP A 859 21.34 27.53 9.56
N LYS A 860 22.09 27.22 10.61
CA LYS A 860 23.50 27.59 10.77
C LYS A 860 24.37 27.01 9.64
N PHE A 861 24.19 25.75 9.29
CA PHE A 861 24.94 25.11 8.21
C PHE A 861 24.64 25.79 6.86
N ASN A 862 23.38 26.09 6.59
CA ASN A 862 22.94 26.83 5.40
C ASN A 862 23.54 28.24 5.34
N GLU A 863 23.56 28.98 6.44
CA GLU A 863 24.20 30.30 6.53
C GLU A 863 25.70 30.23 6.18
N ILE A 864 26.41 29.23 6.70
CA ILE A 864 27.83 29.03 6.43
C ILE A 864 28.07 28.70 4.95
N ILE A 865 27.30 27.78 4.36
CA ILE A 865 27.39 27.46 2.93
C ILE A 865 27.17 28.72 2.09
N ASN A 866 26.10 29.48 2.38
CA ASN A 866 25.76 30.70 1.63
C ASN A 866 26.80 31.81 1.78
N SER A 867 27.57 31.83 2.87
CA SER A 867 28.65 32.80 3.07
C SER A 867 29.87 32.56 2.18
N GLY A 868 30.05 31.32 1.69
CA GLY A 868 31.26 30.89 0.98
C GLY A 868 32.50 30.74 1.87
N ASP A 869 32.36 30.85 3.20
CA ASP A 869 33.47 30.66 4.15
C ASP A 869 33.82 29.17 4.31
N LYS A 870 34.82 28.75 3.54
CA LYS A 870 35.35 27.38 3.55
C LYS A 870 35.88 26.94 4.92
N ALA A 871 36.50 27.84 5.68
CA ALA A 871 37.07 27.50 6.99
C ALA A 871 35.96 27.29 8.03
N ALA A 872 34.93 28.14 8.00
CA ALA A 872 33.75 27.96 8.84
C ALA A 872 32.99 26.67 8.48
N LEU A 873 32.88 26.35 7.19
CA LEU A 873 32.24 25.12 6.72
C LEU A 873 32.99 23.87 7.20
N GLU A 874 34.31 23.82 6.99
CA GLU A 874 35.15 22.72 7.47
C GLU A 874 35.04 22.53 8.99
N ALA A 875 35.05 23.63 9.76
CA ALA A 875 34.92 23.58 11.20
C ALA A 875 33.55 23.04 11.64
N GLU A 876 32.48 23.41 10.96
CA GLU A 876 31.13 22.95 11.29
C GLU A 876 30.91 21.47 10.93
N ILE A 877 31.36 21.04 9.75
CA ILE A 877 31.33 19.63 9.35
C ILE A 877 32.12 18.78 10.34
N LYS A 878 33.35 19.20 10.68
CA LYS A 878 34.16 18.50 11.68
C LYS A 878 33.43 18.40 13.02
N ARG A 879 32.86 19.50 13.52
CA ARG A 879 32.12 19.50 14.78
C ARG A 879 30.97 18.50 14.76
N SER A 880 30.17 18.49 13.68
CA SER A 880 29.01 17.60 13.57
C SER A 880 29.43 16.12 13.53
N ILE A 881 30.44 15.77 12.71
CA ILE A 881 30.99 14.41 12.63
C ILE A 881 31.47 13.90 13.99
N PHE A 882 32.27 14.69 14.71
CA PHE A 882 32.77 14.30 16.04
C PHE A 882 31.63 14.15 17.05
N ALA A 883 30.68 15.10 17.08
CA ALA A 883 29.55 15.04 18.01
C ALA A 883 28.71 13.78 17.82
N THR A 884 28.48 13.36 16.57
CA THR A 884 27.68 12.17 16.26
C THR A 884 28.45 10.87 16.51
N LEU A 885 29.69 10.75 16.04
CA LEU A 885 30.46 9.50 16.14
C LEU A 885 31.00 9.23 17.54
N GLU A 886 31.36 10.26 18.32
CA GLU A 886 31.76 10.05 19.72
C GLU A 886 30.59 9.55 20.57
N ARG A 887 29.36 9.98 20.26
CA ARG A 887 28.13 9.55 20.97
C ARG A 887 27.68 8.15 20.58
N THR A 888 27.82 7.78 19.31
CA THR A 888 27.36 6.49 18.76
C THR A 888 28.46 5.41 18.74
N LYS A 889 29.60 5.68 19.39
CA LYS A 889 30.74 4.77 19.41
C LYS A 889 30.38 3.42 20.03
N GLY A 890 30.52 2.36 19.24
CA GLY A 890 30.23 0.98 19.66
C GLY A 890 28.74 0.60 19.70
N THR A 891 27.83 1.48 19.22
CA THR A 891 26.40 1.17 19.10
C THR A 891 26.00 0.81 17.67
N LEU A 892 26.74 1.30 16.67
CA LEU A 892 26.49 1.10 15.24
C LEU A 892 27.63 0.31 14.60
N THR A 893 27.36 -0.36 13.50
CA THR A 893 28.36 -1.18 12.78
C THR A 893 28.98 -0.49 11.59
N ASP A 894 28.28 0.48 11.01
CA ASP A 894 28.72 1.22 9.83
C ASP A 894 27.95 2.54 9.66
N TRP A 895 28.54 3.47 8.91
CA TRP A 895 28.01 4.83 8.69
C TRP A 895 28.08 5.28 7.25
N ASP A 896 27.04 5.99 6.83
CA ASP A 896 27.10 6.88 5.67
C ASP A 896 27.78 8.18 6.08
N VAL A 897 29.04 8.32 5.68
CA VAL A 897 29.79 9.55 5.93
C VAL A 897 29.27 10.66 5.01
N LEU A 898 29.11 10.33 3.74
CA LEU A 898 28.64 11.24 2.70
C LEU A 898 27.49 10.58 1.94
N ASN A 899 26.33 11.24 1.95
CA ASN A 899 25.15 10.79 1.24
C ASN A 899 24.92 11.65 -0.02
N GLU A 900 24.68 11.02 -1.16
CA GLU A 900 24.31 11.64 -2.43
C GLU A 900 25.27 12.76 -2.84
N GLY A 901 26.58 12.45 -2.86
CA GLY A 901 27.64 13.40 -3.21
C GLY A 901 27.71 13.72 -4.71
N LEU A 902 27.07 12.91 -5.55
CA LEU A 902 26.97 13.10 -6.99
C LEU A 902 25.65 13.78 -7.37
N ARG A 903 25.74 14.82 -8.23
CA ARG A 903 24.64 15.57 -8.87
C ARG A 903 23.58 16.24 -8.00
N ASN A 904 23.61 16.06 -6.69
CA ASN A 904 22.85 16.90 -5.80
C ASN A 904 23.50 18.26 -5.64
N ASP A 905 22.65 19.20 -5.28
CA ASP A 905 22.85 20.59 -4.87
C ASP A 905 23.88 20.82 -3.73
N MET A 906 24.82 19.89 -3.49
CA MET A 906 26.00 19.97 -2.62
C MET A 906 26.95 21.07 -3.10
N ARG A 907 26.51 22.33 -2.97
CA ARG A 907 27.15 23.57 -3.45
C ARG A 907 28.59 23.75 -3.02
N PHE A 908 28.99 23.05 -1.97
CA PHE A 908 30.35 23.16 -1.42
C PHE A 908 31.31 22.12 -1.99
N LEU A 909 30.80 21.08 -2.68
CA LEU A 909 31.62 20.10 -3.38
C LEU A 909 31.84 20.48 -4.85
N ALA A 910 30.81 21.03 -5.50
CA ALA A 910 30.81 21.38 -6.92
C ALA A 910 30.41 22.85 -7.13
N ASP A 911 31.17 23.58 -7.96
CA ASP A 911 30.84 24.96 -8.34
C ASP A 911 29.61 25.02 -9.26
N ASP A 912 29.40 23.98 -10.07
CA ASP A 912 28.30 23.82 -11.04
C ASP A 912 27.20 22.85 -10.58
N GLY A 913 27.32 22.30 -9.36
CA GLY A 913 26.40 21.30 -8.82
C GLY A 913 26.54 19.89 -9.41
N HIS A 914 27.48 19.67 -10.35
CA HIS A 914 27.62 18.40 -11.06
C HIS A 914 28.98 17.76 -10.87
N ASN A 915 30.06 18.55 -10.90
CA ASN A 915 31.42 18.03 -10.84
C ASN A 915 32.12 18.40 -9.53
N THR A 916 32.44 17.38 -8.72
CA THR A 916 33.24 17.58 -7.51
C THR A 916 34.58 18.24 -7.87
N THR A 917 34.82 19.42 -7.30
CA THR A 917 36.04 20.20 -7.49
C THR A 917 37.22 19.60 -6.74
N GLU A 918 38.44 20.06 -7.01
CA GLU A 918 39.64 19.72 -6.22
C GLU A 918 39.46 20.03 -4.73
N TYR A 919 38.83 21.18 -4.43
CA TYR A 919 38.47 21.52 -3.05
C TYR A 919 37.44 20.53 -2.49
N GLY A 920 36.44 20.14 -3.29
CA GLY A 920 35.45 19.13 -2.93
C GLY A 920 36.10 17.81 -2.52
N TYR A 921 36.99 17.25 -3.33
CA TYR A 921 37.70 16.01 -2.96
C TYR A 921 38.62 16.18 -1.74
N SER A 922 39.29 17.34 -1.61
CA SER A 922 40.05 17.65 -0.40
C SER A 922 39.16 17.68 0.85
N LEU A 923 37.93 18.17 0.73
CA LEU A 923 36.97 18.24 1.82
C LEU A 923 36.39 16.86 2.14
N ILE A 924 36.02 16.07 1.13
CA ILE A 924 35.60 14.66 1.29
C ILE A 924 36.67 13.89 2.05
N LYS A 925 37.95 14.01 1.64
CA LYS A 925 39.05 13.37 2.37
C LYS A 925 39.06 13.75 3.85
N LYS A 926 38.90 15.03 4.18
CA LYS A 926 38.83 15.50 5.58
C LYS A 926 37.63 14.90 6.33
N MET A 927 36.46 14.80 5.69
CA MET A 927 35.27 14.19 6.31
C MET A 927 35.56 12.76 6.76
N TYR A 928 36.16 11.94 5.89
CA TYR A 928 36.52 10.56 6.20
C TYR A 928 37.67 10.47 7.22
N ASP A 929 38.69 11.33 7.13
CA ASP A 929 39.75 11.40 8.15
C ASP A 929 39.17 11.70 9.55
N TRP A 930 38.25 12.67 9.64
CA TRP A 930 37.55 13.01 10.88
C TRP A 930 36.63 11.89 11.37
N ALA A 931 35.93 11.22 10.44
CA ALA A 931 35.07 10.10 10.77
C ALA A 931 35.88 8.92 11.33
N ARG A 932 37.05 8.61 10.74
CA ARG A 932 37.96 7.58 11.24
C ARG A 932 38.56 7.97 12.60
N GLU A 933 38.95 9.24 12.78
CA GLU A 933 39.48 9.75 14.05
C GLU A 933 38.47 9.60 15.20
N ALA A 934 37.20 9.95 14.98
CA ALA A 934 36.15 9.86 16.00
C ALA A 934 35.61 8.42 16.18
N GLY A 935 35.27 7.76 15.06
CA GLY A 935 34.59 6.47 15.00
C GLY A 935 35.47 5.24 15.19
N GLY A 936 36.77 5.33 14.94
CA GLY A 936 37.70 4.18 15.00
C GLY A 936 37.50 3.20 13.84
N ASP A 937 37.43 1.90 14.15
CA ASP A 937 37.37 0.80 13.15
C ASP A 937 35.96 0.55 12.59
N ILE A 938 35.03 1.51 12.76
CA ILE A 938 33.68 1.41 12.18
C ILE A 938 33.78 1.50 10.65
N ASP A 939 33.00 0.71 9.93
CA ASP A 939 33.00 0.75 8.46
C ASP A 939 32.39 2.08 7.98
N LEU A 940 33.10 2.79 7.10
CA LEU A 940 32.71 4.08 6.54
C LEU A 940 32.31 3.94 5.07
N TYR A 941 31.08 4.32 4.75
CA TYR A 941 30.50 4.22 3.42
C TYR A 941 30.32 5.58 2.74
N TYR A 942 30.50 5.58 1.42
CA TYR A 942 29.91 6.58 0.52
C TYR A 942 28.57 6.03 0.04
N ASN A 943 27.45 6.73 0.22
CA ASN A 943 26.12 6.25 -0.16
C ASN A 943 25.52 7.11 -1.26
N ASP A 944 25.02 6.50 -2.33
CA ASP A 944 24.45 7.24 -3.46
C ASP A 944 23.40 6.44 -4.22
N TYR A 945 22.52 7.16 -4.88
CA TYR A 945 21.50 6.64 -5.77
C TYR A 945 22.02 6.43 -7.20
N ILE A 946 23.06 7.16 -7.59
CA ILE A 946 23.65 7.05 -8.92
C ILE A 946 24.42 5.73 -9.03
N MET A 947 23.95 4.83 -9.91
CA MET A 947 24.54 3.50 -10.13
C MET A 947 25.17 3.34 -11.51
N THR A 948 25.68 4.43 -12.09
CA THR A 948 26.24 4.46 -13.45
C THR A 948 27.77 4.46 -13.46
N SER A 949 28.41 4.56 -14.63
CA SER A 949 29.87 4.77 -14.75
C SER A 949 30.37 6.05 -14.06
N GLU A 950 29.48 7.00 -13.80
CA GLU A 950 29.79 8.21 -13.03
C GLU A 950 30.16 7.89 -11.59
N LEU A 951 29.43 6.97 -10.94
CA LEU A 951 29.77 6.49 -9.61
C LEU A 951 31.17 5.90 -9.57
N ILE A 952 31.50 5.05 -10.56
CA ILE A 952 32.83 4.45 -10.66
C ILE A 952 33.91 5.53 -10.78
N THR A 953 33.69 6.53 -11.63
CA THR A 953 34.62 7.64 -11.81
C THR A 953 34.81 8.42 -10.50
N HIS A 954 33.73 8.64 -9.76
CA HIS A 954 33.78 9.30 -8.44
C HIS A 954 34.57 8.50 -7.41
N VAL A 955 34.31 7.20 -7.30
CA VAL A 955 35.01 6.28 -6.40
C VAL A 955 36.50 6.20 -6.75
N GLU A 956 36.86 6.13 -8.04
CA GLU A 956 38.25 6.18 -8.51
C GLU A 956 38.93 7.50 -8.13
N ASN A 957 38.21 8.64 -8.25
CA ASN A 957 38.73 9.93 -7.82
C ASN A 957 38.89 10.02 -6.29
N MET A 958 37.94 9.51 -5.49
CA MET A 958 38.09 9.45 -4.04
C MET A 958 39.36 8.66 -3.65
N ILE A 959 39.60 7.52 -4.31
CA ILE A 959 40.82 6.72 -4.10
C ILE A 959 42.07 7.51 -4.51
N ALA A 960 42.05 8.19 -5.65
CA ALA A 960 43.18 8.99 -6.14
C ALA A 960 43.55 10.14 -5.17
N HIS A 961 42.58 10.69 -4.46
CA HIS A 961 42.79 11.73 -3.44
C HIS A 961 43.11 11.16 -2.04
N GLY A 962 43.23 9.85 -1.90
CA GLY A 962 43.58 9.19 -0.64
C GLY A 962 42.49 9.26 0.42
N VAL A 963 41.21 9.23 0.00
CA VAL A 963 40.07 9.10 0.92
C VAL A 963 40.07 7.68 1.52
N ASP A 964 40.04 7.59 2.84
CA ASP A 964 39.97 6.32 3.59
C ASP A 964 38.52 5.93 3.87
N PHE A 965 37.95 5.06 3.04
CA PHE A 965 36.58 4.55 3.15
C PHE A 965 36.55 3.05 2.84
N ASP A 966 35.59 2.34 3.44
CA ASP A 966 35.52 0.87 3.42
C ASP A 966 34.60 0.32 2.33
N GLY A 967 33.55 1.07 1.97
CA GLY A 967 32.58 0.61 0.99
C GLY A 967 31.74 1.68 0.31
N VAL A 968 30.95 1.23 -0.65
CA VAL A 968 29.98 2.02 -1.41
C VAL A 968 28.58 1.48 -1.13
N GLY A 969 27.71 2.32 -0.62
CA GLY A 969 26.28 2.08 -0.44
C GLY A 969 25.52 2.46 -1.70
N LEU A 970 24.67 1.56 -2.18
CA LEU A 970 23.83 1.76 -3.35
C LEU A 970 22.37 1.79 -2.91
N GLN A 971 21.74 2.97 -2.98
CA GLN A 971 20.36 3.16 -2.52
C GLN A 971 19.43 2.16 -3.20
N THR A 972 19.50 2.09 -4.53
CA THR A 972 18.83 1.06 -5.34
C THR A 972 17.31 1.18 -5.27
N HIS A 973 16.79 2.39 -5.40
CA HIS A 973 15.37 2.64 -5.65
C HIS A 973 15.01 2.24 -7.08
N ASN A 974 13.94 1.46 -7.27
CA ASN A 974 13.58 0.91 -8.58
C ASN A 974 12.18 1.35 -9.03
N GLY A 975 12.05 1.69 -10.30
CA GLY A 975 10.76 1.98 -10.92
C GLY A 975 10.05 0.76 -11.52
N TYR A 976 8.97 1.04 -12.26
CA TYR A 976 7.99 0.08 -12.80
C TYR A 976 8.56 -1.18 -13.50
N MET A 977 9.71 -1.08 -14.18
CA MET A 977 10.33 -2.19 -14.93
C MET A 977 11.51 -2.85 -14.21
N GLY A 978 11.87 -2.36 -13.01
CA GLY A 978 13.12 -2.70 -12.35
C GLY A 978 14.33 -2.28 -13.18
N SER A 979 15.52 -2.44 -12.61
CA SER A 979 16.80 -2.27 -13.30
C SER A 979 17.34 -3.62 -13.80
N ASP A 980 18.31 -3.64 -14.71
CA ASP A 980 18.88 -4.92 -15.17
C ASP A 980 19.80 -5.55 -14.11
N ILE A 981 19.50 -6.79 -13.68
CA ILE A 981 20.24 -7.47 -12.60
C ILE A 981 21.71 -7.70 -12.99
N THR A 982 22.00 -7.96 -14.27
CA THR A 982 23.38 -8.23 -14.71
C THR A 982 24.23 -6.96 -14.74
N THR A 983 23.59 -5.80 -14.92
CA THR A 983 24.24 -4.49 -14.83
C THR A 983 24.67 -4.18 -13.40
N HIS A 984 23.83 -4.49 -12.42
CA HIS A 984 24.22 -4.43 -11.00
C HIS A 984 25.44 -5.27 -10.69
N LEU A 985 25.45 -6.54 -11.11
CA LEU A 985 26.59 -7.44 -10.91
C LEU A 985 27.88 -6.85 -11.50
N ARG A 986 27.84 -6.31 -12.73
CA ARG A 986 29.00 -5.66 -13.37
C ARG A 986 29.48 -4.42 -12.62
N LEU A 987 28.56 -3.60 -12.10
CA LEU A 987 28.89 -2.44 -11.28
C LEU A 987 29.59 -2.87 -9.99
N TRP A 988 29.03 -3.87 -9.31
CA TRP A 988 29.59 -4.39 -8.05
C TRP A 988 30.96 -5.04 -8.26
N ASP A 989 31.16 -5.77 -9.36
CA ASP A 989 32.48 -6.31 -9.75
C ASP A 989 33.51 -5.18 -9.91
N LYS A 990 33.10 -4.07 -10.54
CA LYS A 990 33.97 -2.91 -10.72
C LYS A 990 34.29 -2.23 -9.39
N ILE A 991 33.32 -2.03 -8.49
CA ILE A 991 33.56 -1.50 -7.14
C ILE A 991 34.47 -2.44 -6.34
N ALA A 992 34.23 -3.74 -6.39
CA ALA A 992 35.05 -4.75 -5.72
C ALA A 992 36.49 -4.76 -6.24
N SER A 993 36.70 -4.56 -7.55
CA SER A 993 38.04 -4.47 -8.15
C SER A 993 38.86 -3.27 -7.62
N LEU A 994 38.20 -2.26 -7.06
CA LEU A 994 38.81 -1.11 -6.40
C LEU A 994 39.07 -1.36 -4.90
N GLY A 995 38.84 -2.58 -4.41
CA GLY A 995 39.07 -2.98 -3.02
C GLY A 995 38.02 -2.46 -2.05
N LYS A 996 36.81 -2.16 -2.53
CA LYS A 996 35.71 -1.60 -1.72
C LYS A 996 34.58 -2.61 -1.54
N LYS A 997 33.96 -2.59 -0.35
CA LYS A 997 32.71 -3.30 -0.07
C LYS A 997 31.55 -2.64 -0.83
N VAL A 998 30.47 -3.39 -1.01
CA VAL A 998 29.20 -2.91 -1.54
C VAL A 998 28.11 -3.20 -0.49
N LYS A 999 27.16 -2.29 -0.33
CA LYS A 999 25.94 -2.55 0.45
C LYS A 999 24.75 -2.07 -0.36
N ILE A 1000 23.67 -2.85 -0.39
CA ILE A 1000 22.37 -2.37 -0.89
C ILE A 1000 21.65 -1.74 0.28
N THR A 1001 21.26 -0.47 0.14
CA THR A 1001 21.06 0.40 1.31
C THR A 1001 19.65 0.93 1.48
N GLU A 1002 18.90 1.08 0.39
CA GLU A 1002 17.58 1.72 0.37
C GLU A 1002 16.66 1.03 -0.66
N PHE A 1003 16.73 -0.31 -0.77
CA PHE A 1003 16.04 -1.04 -1.82
C PHE A 1003 14.50 -0.93 -1.72
N ASP A 1004 13.89 -0.50 -2.81
CA ASP A 1004 12.44 -0.56 -3.03
C ASP A 1004 12.12 -0.74 -4.52
N VAL A 1005 10.83 -0.97 -4.83
CA VAL A 1005 10.35 -1.20 -6.19
C VAL A 1005 8.96 -0.58 -6.36
N ASP A 1006 8.88 0.60 -6.96
CA ASP A 1006 7.62 1.28 -7.31
C ASP A 1006 6.97 0.65 -8.55
N THR A 1007 6.02 -0.25 -8.34
CA THR A 1007 5.23 -0.89 -9.38
C THR A 1007 3.85 -1.30 -8.88
N ASP A 1008 2.87 -1.38 -9.78
CA ASP A 1008 1.54 -1.92 -9.48
C ASP A 1008 1.47 -3.45 -9.70
N ASP A 1009 2.47 -4.04 -10.37
CA ASP A 1009 2.57 -5.49 -10.60
C ASP A 1009 3.35 -6.15 -9.46
N LEU A 1010 2.62 -6.62 -8.44
CA LEU A 1010 3.20 -7.30 -7.27
C LEU A 1010 3.88 -8.64 -7.61
N ASN A 1011 3.53 -9.27 -8.73
CA ASN A 1011 4.18 -10.50 -9.17
C ASN A 1011 5.53 -10.19 -9.80
N PHE A 1012 5.59 -9.16 -10.65
CA PHE A 1012 6.86 -8.59 -11.12
C PHE A 1012 7.72 -8.12 -9.94
N GLN A 1013 7.14 -7.38 -8.99
CA GLN A 1013 7.85 -6.92 -7.79
C GLN A 1013 8.52 -8.08 -7.05
N ALA A 1014 7.82 -9.21 -6.91
CA ALA A 1014 8.33 -10.41 -6.25
C ALA A 1014 9.43 -11.11 -7.04
N ASP A 1015 9.26 -11.29 -8.35
CA ASP A 1015 10.27 -11.92 -9.19
C ASP A 1015 11.54 -11.06 -9.30
N PHE A 1016 11.40 -9.74 -9.42
CA PHE A 1016 12.52 -8.79 -9.44
C PHE A 1016 13.24 -8.74 -8.08
N SER A 1017 12.51 -8.66 -6.97
CA SER A 1017 13.09 -8.67 -5.63
C SER A 1017 13.83 -9.97 -5.33
N ARG A 1018 13.25 -11.13 -5.70
CA ARG A 1018 13.92 -12.44 -5.60
C ARG A 1018 15.28 -12.41 -6.30
N ASP A 1019 15.32 -11.89 -7.51
CA ASP A 1019 16.53 -11.90 -8.33
C ASP A 1019 17.58 -10.89 -7.82
N MET A 1020 17.15 -9.71 -7.34
CA MET A 1020 18.05 -8.78 -6.65
C MET A 1020 18.66 -9.37 -5.37
N LEU A 1021 17.87 -10.11 -4.58
CA LEU A 1021 18.36 -10.83 -3.39
C LEU A 1021 19.40 -11.89 -3.76
N ILE A 1022 19.11 -12.70 -4.79
CA ILE A 1022 20.05 -13.73 -5.29
C ILE A 1022 21.34 -13.06 -5.77
N ALA A 1023 21.24 -12.00 -6.56
CA ALA A 1023 22.41 -11.27 -7.05
C ALA A 1023 23.25 -10.75 -5.89
N ALA A 1024 22.66 -10.02 -4.95
CA ALA A 1024 23.34 -9.44 -3.80
C ALA A 1024 24.01 -10.51 -2.92
N PHE A 1025 23.28 -11.58 -2.58
CA PHE A 1025 23.83 -12.65 -1.76
C PHE A 1025 24.95 -13.42 -2.47
N SER A 1026 24.92 -13.51 -3.81
CA SER A 1026 25.93 -14.18 -4.62
C SER A 1026 27.22 -13.40 -4.88
N HIS A 1027 27.30 -12.14 -4.45
CA HIS A 1027 28.43 -11.27 -4.75
C HIS A 1027 29.31 -11.05 -3.51
N GLU A 1028 30.61 -11.36 -3.58
CA GLU A 1028 31.51 -11.39 -2.41
C GLU A 1028 31.69 -10.02 -1.75
N ALA A 1029 31.70 -8.94 -2.53
CA ALA A 1029 31.84 -7.60 -1.98
C ALA A 1029 30.55 -7.08 -1.31
N VAL A 1030 29.39 -7.69 -1.58
CA VAL A 1030 28.13 -7.26 -0.97
C VAL A 1030 28.07 -7.81 0.47
N ASP A 1031 27.89 -6.95 1.46
CA ASP A 1031 27.89 -7.34 2.89
C ASP A 1031 26.53 -7.15 3.58
N GLY A 1032 25.53 -6.61 2.86
CA GLY A 1032 24.18 -6.44 3.38
C GLY A 1032 23.17 -5.98 2.33
N PHE A 1033 21.90 -6.21 2.64
CA PHE A 1033 20.75 -5.81 1.84
C PHE A 1033 19.70 -5.17 2.75
N VAL A 1034 19.43 -3.89 2.51
CA VAL A 1034 18.50 -3.07 3.29
C VAL A 1034 17.36 -2.61 2.39
N ILE A 1035 16.13 -2.87 2.81
CA ILE A 1035 14.94 -2.33 2.15
C ILE A 1035 14.53 -1.01 2.79
N TRP A 1036 14.00 -0.05 2.02
CA TRP A 1036 13.71 1.29 2.54
C TRP A 1036 12.30 1.46 3.17
N GLY A 1037 11.91 0.48 3.98
CA GLY A 1037 10.62 0.41 4.63
C GLY A 1037 10.08 -1.02 4.63
N MET A 1038 8.82 -1.20 5.05
CA MET A 1038 8.15 -2.52 5.04
C MET A 1038 6.69 -2.51 4.59
N ASN A 1039 6.05 -1.35 4.41
CA ASN A 1039 4.60 -1.23 4.25
C ASN A 1039 4.10 -0.15 3.29
N THR A 1040 4.96 0.59 2.59
CA THR A 1040 4.53 1.48 1.51
C THR A 1040 4.18 0.68 0.24
N LYS A 1041 3.84 1.37 -0.85
CA LYS A 1041 3.56 0.71 -2.14
C LYS A 1041 4.86 0.10 -2.70
N GLU A 1042 5.94 0.85 -2.58
CA GLU A 1042 7.28 0.58 -3.10
C GLU A 1042 7.98 -0.51 -2.28
N ASP A 1043 7.66 -0.59 -0.98
CA ASP A 1043 8.19 -1.61 -0.08
C ASP A 1043 7.77 -3.02 -0.47
N ILE A 1044 8.64 -4.01 -0.26
CA ILE A 1044 8.44 -5.37 -0.77
C ILE A 1044 7.81 -6.34 0.24
N MET A 1045 7.51 -5.90 1.47
CA MET A 1045 7.11 -6.83 2.54
C MET A 1045 5.60 -6.91 2.79
N TYR A 1046 4.95 -5.80 3.16
CA TYR A 1046 3.55 -5.78 3.57
C TYR A 1046 2.77 -4.66 2.88
N ASP A 1047 1.44 -4.74 2.93
CA ASP A 1047 0.59 -3.57 2.73
C ASP A 1047 0.74 -2.56 3.89
N SER A 1048 0.18 -1.36 3.69
CA SER A 1048 0.29 -0.23 4.64
C SER A 1048 -0.20 -0.52 6.05
N LYS A 1049 -1.02 -1.55 6.24
CA LYS A 1049 -1.62 -1.92 7.53
C LYS A 1049 -1.00 -3.16 8.18
N PHE A 1050 0.00 -3.78 7.54
CA PHE A 1050 0.54 -5.08 7.93
C PHE A 1050 -0.57 -6.14 8.05
N GLU A 1051 -1.58 -6.09 7.18
CA GLU A 1051 -2.67 -7.06 7.16
C GLU A 1051 -2.39 -8.16 6.14
N ASN A 1052 -1.82 -7.79 4.99
CA ASN A 1052 -1.44 -8.73 3.95
C ASN A 1052 0.05 -8.66 3.66
N ALA A 1053 0.68 -9.82 3.60
CA ALA A 1053 2.03 -9.98 3.07
C ALA A 1053 2.01 -9.83 1.55
N LYS A 1054 2.98 -9.11 0.99
CA LYS A 1054 3.20 -9.05 -0.45
C LYS A 1054 3.87 -10.34 -0.94
N PRO A 1055 3.69 -10.73 -2.22
CA PRO A 1055 4.35 -11.91 -2.76
C PRO A 1055 5.89 -11.86 -2.66
N ALA A 1056 6.48 -10.66 -2.69
CA ALA A 1056 7.92 -10.46 -2.51
C ALA A 1056 8.42 -10.83 -1.10
N LEU A 1057 7.60 -10.72 -0.04
CA LEU A 1057 7.94 -11.25 1.28
C LEU A 1057 8.08 -12.76 1.28
N LYS A 1058 7.25 -13.47 0.50
CA LYS A 1058 7.34 -14.93 0.38
C LYS A 1058 8.65 -15.34 -0.30
N ALA A 1059 9.09 -14.60 -1.33
CA ALA A 1059 10.41 -14.78 -1.93
C ALA A 1059 11.55 -14.50 -0.93
N TRP A 1060 11.46 -13.40 -0.16
CA TRP A 1060 12.42 -13.04 0.89
C TRP A 1060 12.59 -14.16 1.91
N GLN A 1061 11.48 -14.64 2.49
CA GLN A 1061 11.50 -15.67 3.52
C GLN A 1061 11.94 -17.03 2.99
N ASP A 1062 11.50 -17.42 1.79
CA ASP A 1062 11.92 -18.68 1.16
C ASP A 1062 13.42 -18.67 0.83
N LEU A 1063 13.97 -17.57 0.32
CA LEU A 1063 15.40 -17.49 0.08
C LEU A 1063 16.18 -17.54 1.40
N ILE A 1064 15.87 -16.69 2.37
CA ILE A 1064 16.70 -16.51 3.56
C ILE A 1064 16.56 -17.67 4.56
N TYR A 1065 15.33 -18.13 4.82
CA TYR A 1065 15.04 -19.07 5.91
C TYR A 1065 14.83 -20.52 5.45
N ASN A 1066 14.59 -20.77 4.16
CA ASN A 1066 14.53 -22.13 3.60
C ASN A 1066 15.83 -22.49 2.88
N LYS A 1067 16.20 -21.71 1.87
CA LYS A 1067 17.31 -22.03 0.96
C LYS A 1067 18.67 -21.62 1.51
N TRP A 1068 18.76 -20.50 2.21
CA TRP A 1068 19.99 -19.93 2.78
C TRP A 1068 20.11 -20.11 4.30
N TRP A 1069 19.45 -21.14 4.83
CA TRP A 1069 19.44 -21.45 6.25
C TRP A 1069 19.94 -22.87 6.54
N THR A 1070 20.86 -23.00 7.49
CA THR A 1070 21.39 -24.30 7.90
C THR A 1070 20.59 -24.88 9.05
N ASN A 1071 19.92 -25.99 8.80
CA ASN A 1071 19.31 -26.85 9.82
C ASN A 1071 19.58 -28.28 9.38
N GLU A 1072 20.74 -28.78 9.77
CA GLU A 1072 21.30 -30.04 9.27
C GLU A 1072 21.73 -30.91 10.45
N SER A 1073 21.70 -32.23 10.28
CA SER A 1073 22.24 -33.15 11.29
C SER A 1073 23.04 -34.26 10.65
N THR A 1074 24.10 -34.67 11.33
CA THR A 1074 24.98 -35.76 10.90
C THR A 1074 25.40 -36.60 12.10
N GLN A 1075 26.23 -37.61 11.87
CA GLN A 1075 26.80 -38.45 12.93
C GLN A 1075 28.31 -38.28 12.97
N SER A 1076 28.87 -38.36 14.17
CA SER A 1076 30.32 -38.39 14.33
C SER A 1076 30.92 -39.69 13.74
N ASN A 1077 32.07 -39.56 13.08
CA ASN A 1077 32.80 -40.69 12.50
C ASN A 1077 33.60 -41.47 13.57
N ALA A 1078 34.46 -42.40 13.15
CA ALA A 1078 35.31 -43.19 14.05
C ALA A 1078 36.28 -42.35 14.92
N ASN A 1079 36.60 -41.13 14.48
CA ASN A 1079 37.42 -40.16 15.20
C ASN A 1079 36.58 -39.20 16.08
N GLY A 1080 35.27 -39.43 16.18
CA GLY A 1080 34.35 -38.52 16.89
C GLY A 1080 34.04 -37.23 16.13
N GLU A 1081 34.41 -37.12 14.86
CA GLU A 1081 34.24 -35.89 14.06
C GLU A 1081 32.91 -35.91 13.31
N ALA A 1082 32.14 -34.83 13.44
CA ALA A 1082 30.94 -34.52 12.66
C ALA A 1082 31.19 -33.21 11.91
N THR A 1083 30.94 -33.18 10.60
CA THR A 1083 31.15 -31.98 9.78
C THR A 1083 29.95 -31.73 8.90
N VAL A 1084 29.53 -30.46 8.83
CA VAL A 1084 28.55 -29.95 7.87
C VAL A 1084 29.13 -28.75 7.13
N ARG A 1085 28.62 -28.47 5.94
CA ARG A 1085 28.92 -27.24 5.21
C ARG A 1085 27.73 -26.30 5.32
N GLY A 1086 27.81 -25.34 6.24
CA GLY A 1086 26.71 -24.44 6.61
C GLY A 1086 26.91 -23.01 6.11
N PHE A 1087 25.83 -22.26 6.00
CA PHE A 1087 25.83 -20.81 5.79
C PHE A 1087 26.48 -20.06 6.96
N TYR A 1088 27.21 -18.99 6.69
CA TYR A 1088 27.85 -18.26 7.79
C TYR A 1088 26.84 -17.57 8.71
N GLY A 1089 27.05 -17.71 10.02
CA GLY A 1089 26.09 -17.30 11.04
C GLY A 1089 26.38 -17.89 12.41
N ASP A 1090 25.47 -17.66 13.35
CA ASP A 1090 25.52 -18.25 14.68
C ASP A 1090 24.65 -19.51 14.76
N TYR A 1091 25.14 -20.52 15.49
CA TYR A 1091 24.55 -21.86 15.56
C TYR A 1091 24.38 -22.33 16.99
N ASP A 1092 23.31 -23.08 17.23
CA ASP A 1092 23.20 -24.01 18.33
C ASP A 1092 23.59 -25.42 17.85
N ILE A 1093 24.55 -26.02 18.54
CA ILE A 1093 25.07 -27.36 18.21
C ILE A 1093 24.64 -28.33 19.28
N THR A 1094 23.71 -29.22 18.93
CA THR A 1094 23.21 -30.25 19.84
C THR A 1094 23.85 -31.60 19.55
N VAL A 1095 24.58 -32.13 20.54
CA VAL A 1095 25.17 -33.47 20.49
C VAL A 1095 24.35 -34.41 21.34
N THR A 1096 23.96 -35.57 20.80
CA THR A 1096 23.25 -36.63 21.51
C THR A 1096 23.96 -37.97 21.32
N ALA A 1097 24.34 -38.62 22.43
CA ALA A 1097 24.87 -39.98 22.44
C ALA A 1097 24.57 -40.69 23.77
N ASN A 1098 24.42 -42.01 23.75
CA ASN A 1098 24.23 -42.83 24.94
C ASN A 1098 23.10 -42.36 25.88
N GLY A 1099 22.02 -41.81 25.32
CA GLY A 1099 20.88 -41.27 26.09
C GLY A 1099 21.12 -39.93 26.76
N LYS A 1100 22.24 -39.26 26.47
CA LYS A 1100 22.60 -37.92 26.96
C LYS A 1100 22.60 -36.91 25.83
N SER A 1101 22.33 -35.64 26.14
CA SER A 1101 22.31 -34.54 25.18
C SER A 1101 22.96 -33.29 25.77
N LYS A 1102 23.64 -32.50 24.93
CA LYS A 1102 24.24 -31.21 25.27
C LYS A 1102 24.14 -30.27 24.08
N THR A 1103 23.74 -29.02 24.32
CA THR A 1103 23.73 -27.94 23.33
C THR A 1103 24.80 -26.91 23.66
N VAL A 1104 25.53 -26.44 22.66
CA VAL A 1104 26.53 -25.37 22.78
C VAL A 1104 26.34 -24.40 21.62
N SER A 1105 26.28 -23.09 21.91
CA SER A 1105 26.23 -22.07 20.88
C SER A 1105 27.64 -21.74 20.36
N ALA A 1106 27.82 -21.68 19.04
CA ALA A 1106 29.11 -21.37 18.41
C ALA A 1106 28.92 -20.72 17.02
N PRO A 1107 29.78 -19.77 16.63
CA PRO A 1107 29.70 -19.14 15.32
C PRO A 1107 30.41 -19.94 14.22
N LEU A 1108 29.89 -19.85 13.00
CA LEU A 1108 30.55 -20.25 11.76
C LEU A 1108 30.78 -18.99 10.93
N TYR A 1109 32.02 -18.50 10.89
CA TYR A 1109 32.39 -17.30 10.11
C TYR A 1109 33.63 -17.55 9.25
N LYS A 1110 33.72 -16.83 8.13
CA LYS A 1110 34.76 -17.05 7.10
C LYS A 1110 36.19 -16.93 7.61
N ALA A 1111 36.44 -16.08 8.60
CA ALA A 1111 37.78 -15.82 9.16
C ALA A 1111 38.10 -16.65 10.43
N ASN A 1112 37.18 -17.51 10.88
CA ASN A 1112 37.32 -18.24 12.15
C ASN A 1112 37.89 -19.66 11.97
N ASN A 1113 38.45 -20.20 13.06
CA ASN A 1113 38.67 -21.64 13.17
C ASN A 1113 37.34 -22.31 13.51
N ASN A 1114 36.66 -22.85 12.50
CA ASN A 1114 35.32 -23.43 12.60
C ASN A 1114 35.34 -24.89 13.09
N GLU A 1115 36.23 -25.20 14.05
CA GLU A 1115 36.36 -26.49 14.72
C GLU A 1115 36.12 -26.32 16.22
N ILE A 1116 35.21 -27.13 16.80
CA ILE A 1116 34.92 -27.11 18.23
C ILE A 1116 34.93 -28.51 18.84
N GLU A 1117 35.29 -28.61 20.13
CA GLU A 1117 35.20 -29.85 20.90
C GLU A 1117 34.02 -29.79 21.87
N ILE A 1118 33.16 -30.81 21.87
CA ILE A 1118 32.02 -30.92 22.78
C ILE A 1118 32.17 -32.18 23.64
N PHE A 1119 32.24 -31.97 24.95
CA PHE A 1119 32.31 -33.02 25.96
C PHE A 1119 30.90 -33.39 26.44
N LEU A 1120 30.52 -34.67 26.29
CA LEU A 1120 29.26 -35.27 26.72
C LEU A 1120 29.50 -36.08 28.00
N ASP A 1121 29.17 -35.50 29.15
CA ASP A 1121 29.42 -36.07 30.48
C ASP A 1121 28.51 -37.25 30.79
#